data_AF-A0A8D3CRD0-F1
#
_entry.id   AF-A0A8D3CRD0-F1
#
_cell.length_a   1.000
_cell.length_b   1.000
_cell.length_c   1.000
_cell.angle_alpha   90.00
_cell.angle_beta   90.00
_cell.angle_gamma   90.00
#
_symmetry.space_group_name_H-M   'P 1'
#
loop_
_entity.id
_entity.type
_entity.pdbx_description
1 polymer ?
#
loop_
_entity_poly.entity_id
_entity_poly.type
_entity_poly.pdbx_seq_one_letter_code
_entity_poly.pdbx_strand_id
1 'polypeptide(L)'
;MLLPRALRSWLCVLSCAWLRAGAASRLKSPALPIQSEREPLPFKGLSGCSFGGRFYSLADMWHPDLGEPFGVMHCVQCLCEPQKSRRGKVFGKVNCKNIKQDCPDPNCDDPVLLPGHCCKTCPKGDDDKKQTDSVLENFEYFHEKGKEKEDDLHKSYNDRSYLSSEDMGPGESRSDFVALLTGGTDLLSSSGVARARFSLTRTSLAFSITYQRMVRPSKIVFLDSDGTTAFEYRVPKGQSDMICGVWKNLAKPLMRQLQSEQIRIRMTTSTTRGEEVEGKIIKHRALFAETFSSTLTSEEENSGTGGIAMLTLSDTENNLHFILILQGLLKHKDKELLSVPIRVQLVYRQHVLREIRANITSHDPDFAEVLTDLNSRELFWLSRGQLEIAVATEAQDPRQISGFITGRKSCDTLQSVMSSGDALTPGKTGGVGSAIFNLYDNGTLDYQVQVAGLTSDVVGLTIELKPRRRNKRSVLYDLTPEYDKATGQATGSWSRLEARHIHMLLQNELFINVATAHSQEGELRGQIKALPYSGLEAPRHELPTPLAGHFVSPPVRSGASGHAWVSVDKQCHLHYEIVVAGLSRADDLTVSAHLHGLAEIGEIDDSSTPHKRLLTGFYGSQAQGVLKDISVELLQHLDQGTAFIQVSTKLNPRGEIRGKVHVPNNCEFGTRGEAEEAEFDDLFVKDPEELKKDPHTCFFENQHRAHGSRWTPGYDKCFSCSCQKRTVICDPVICPVLTCSRTIQPEDKCCPVCDERKEPKDMKAPERVDEHPEGCYFEGDQKMHAPGTTWHPFVPPFGYIKCAVCTCKGSTGEVHCEKVTCPALTCSHPVRRNPSDCCKECPEEERTPAGLEHSDMMQADGPRHCKFGKSYYQNSDNWHPWVPVVGEMKCINCWCDHGVTKCQRKQCPVLTCSDITRRDGSCCPECVDSKEEDDLSIKAPDKRPTRRH
;
A
#
# COMPACT_ATOMS: atom_id res chain seq x y z
N MET A 1 -27.62 -74.45 -19.15
CA MET A 1 -28.36 -74.36 -20.42
C MET A 1 -27.72 -73.27 -21.28
N LEU A 2 -27.14 -73.68 -22.41
CA LEU A 2 -26.92 -72.99 -23.70
C LEU A 2 -26.38 -71.52 -23.75
N LEU A 3 -25.10 -71.41 -24.13
CA LEU A 3 -24.42 -70.56 -25.16
C LEU A 3 -25.30 -69.65 -26.10
N PRO A 4 -24.73 -68.75 -26.97
CA PRO A 4 -23.64 -67.74 -26.87
C PRO A 4 -23.74 -66.52 -27.88
N ARG A 5 -22.63 -65.74 -28.05
CA ARG A 5 -22.06 -65.14 -29.32
C ARG A 5 -22.39 -63.72 -29.86
N ALA A 6 -21.29 -62.95 -30.00
CA ALA A 6 -20.68 -62.40 -31.25
C ALA A 6 -21.08 -61.03 -31.88
N LEU A 7 -20.09 -60.13 -31.87
CA LEU A 7 -19.48 -59.30 -32.96
C LEU A 7 -20.30 -58.59 -34.07
N ARG A 8 -20.09 -57.26 -34.12
CA ARG A 8 -19.65 -56.36 -35.24
C ARG A 8 -20.47 -56.19 -36.56
N SER A 9 -20.76 -54.90 -36.81
CA SER A 9 -20.47 -54.05 -38.00
C SER A 9 -21.38 -54.00 -39.25
N TRP A 10 -21.66 -52.73 -39.64
CA TRP A 10 -21.84 -52.15 -41.00
C TRP A 10 -23.18 -52.40 -41.72
N LEU A 11 -23.80 -51.50 -42.51
CA LEU A 11 -23.74 -50.06 -42.89
C LEU A 11 -24.87 -49.85 -43.95
N CYS A 12 -25.14 -48.60 -44.37
CA CYS A 12 -25.69 -48.18 -45.68
C CYS A 12 -27.24 -48.22 -45.90
N VAL A 13 -27.99 -47.27 -46.51
CA VAL A 13 -27.80 -45.96 -47.22
C VAL A 13 -29.17 -45.24 -47.35
N LEU A 14 -29.24 -43.89 -47.45
CA LEU A 14 -29.83 -43.06 -48.57
C LEU A 14 -30.49 -41.72 -48.17
N SER A 15 -29.88 -40.60 -48.60
CA SER A 15 -30.38 -39.66 -49.66
C SER A 15 -29.75 -38.25 -49.46
N CYS A 16 -28.86 -37.80 -50.39
CA CYS A 16 -29.08 -36.84 -51.51
C CYS A 16 -29.18 -35.35 -51.04
N ALA A 17 -28.51 -34.33 -51.60
CA ALA A 17 -27.77 -34.18 -52.85
C ALA A 17 -27.03 -32.80 -52.94
N TRP A 18 -25.79 -32.82 -53.48
CA TRP A 18 -25.18 -31.89 -54.48
C TRP A 18 -24.60 -30.52 -54.05
N LEU A 19 -23.47 -29.97 -54.59
CA LEU A 19 -22.23 -30.45 -55.26
C LEU A 19 -21.33 -29.23 -55.65
N ARG A 20 -19.99 -29.39 -55.60
CA ARG A 20 -18.86 -28.74 -56.36
C ARG A 20 -17.85 -27.77 -55.68
N ALA A 21 -16.68 -28.34 -55.39
CA ALA A 21 -15.30 -28.12 -55.91
C ALA A 21 -14.76 -26.73 -56.36
N GLY A 22 -13.52 -26.42 -55.96
CA GLY A 22 -12.59 -25.53 -56.69
C GLY A 22 -11.44 -24.95 -55.84
N ALA A 23 -10.19 -25.08 -56.30
CA ALA A 23 -8.93 -24.94 -55.55
C ALA A 23 -8.17 -23.59 -55.68
N ALA A 24 -7.40 -23.26 -54.63
CA ALA A 24 -6.13 -22.52 -54.50
C ALA A 24 -5.72 -21.34 -55.43
N SER A 25 -5.43 -20.17 -54.83
CA SER A 25 -4.15 -19.41 -54.96
C SER A 25 -4.18 -18.03 -54.25
N ARG A 26 -3.15 -17.78 -53.41
CA ARG A 26 -2.43 -16.53 -53.08
C ARG A 26 -3.16 -15.19 -52.74
N LEU A 27 -2.62 -14.61 -51.64
CA LEU A 27 -2.26 -13.19 -51.37
C LEU A 27 -3.26 -12.23 -50.67
N LYS A 28 -2.73 -11.61 -49.58
CA LYS A 28 -3.06 -10.33 -48.90
C LYS A 28 -3.93 -10.34 -47.62
N SER A 29 -3.27 -10.12 -46.48
CA SER A 29 -3.72 -9.23 -45.37
C SER A 29 -3.73 -7.76 -45.86
N PRO A 30 -4.51 -6.79 -45.30
CA PRO A 30 -4.59 -6.39 -43.86
C PRO A 30 -6.08 -6.14 -43.41
N ALA A 31 -6.50 -5.73 -42.21
CA ALA A 31 -5.94 -4.95 -41.10
C ALA A 31 -6.74 -5.22 -39.80
N LEU A 32 -6.15 -4.90 -38.64
CA LEU A 32 -6.80 -4.75 -37.32
C LEU A 32 -7.71 -3.48 -37.27
N PRO A 33 -8.43 -3.23 -36.16
CA PRO A 33 -7.79 -2.39 -35.16
C PRO A 33 -7.99 -2.84 -33.70
N ILE A 34 -6.84 -2.85 -33.03
CA ILE A 34 -6.64 -2.63 -31.60
C ILE A 34 -6.78 -1.11 -31.35
N GLN A 35 -7.38 -0.71 -30.21
CA GLN A 35 -7.06 0.50 -29.40
C GLN A 35 -7.59 0.20 -27.99
N SER A 36 -6.83 0.09 -26.90
CA SER A 36 -5.76 0.89 -26.25
C SER A 36 -6.25 2.04 -25.36
N GLU A 37 -5.98 1.87 -24.06
CA GLU A 37 -5.74 2.84 -22.98
C GLU A 37 -6.57 4.14 -22.90
N ARG A 38 -7.24 4.32 -21.76
CA ARG A 38 -7.44 5.66 -21.20
C ARG A 38 -6.68 5.76 -19.88
N GLU A 39 -5.64 6.58 -19.92
CA GLU A 39 -4.88 7.09 -18.77
C GLU A 39 -5.80 7.72 -17.72
N PRO A 40 -5.50 7.58 -16.41
CA PRO A 40 -6.17 8.34 -15.37
C PRO A 40 -5.67 9.79 -15.33
N LEU A 41 -6.62 10.73 -15.26
CA LEU A 41 -6.38 12.15 -15.00
C LEU A 41 -5.66 12.36 -13.65
N PRO A 42 -4.74 13.34 -13.54
CA PRO A 42 -4.02 13.62 -12.30
C PRO A 42 -4.91 14.23 -11.20
N PHE A 43 -4.77 13.69 -9.99
CA PHE A 43 -5.35 14.19 -8.75
C PHE A 43 -4.92 15.64 -8.46
N LYS A 44 -5.89 16.52 -8.18
CA LYS A 44 -5.65 17.92 -7.81
C LYS A 44 -4.84 17.99 -6.51
N GLY A 45 -3.62 18.55 -6.58
CA GLY A 45 -2.85 18.96 -5.40
C GLY A 45 -1.33 18.86 -5.51
N LEU A 46 -0.79 18.16 -6.51
CA LEU A 46 0.65 18.00 -6.69
C LEU A 46 1.23 19.10 -7.58
N SER A 47 2.25 19.80 -7.09
CA SER A 47 3.11 20.66 -7.90
C SER A 47 4.00 19.77 -8.78
N GLY A 48 3.85 19.85 -10.09
CA GLY A 48 4.61 19.07 -11.07
C GLY A 48 4.29 19.54 -12.49
N CYS A 49 4.83 18.86 -13.49
CA CYS A 49 4.65 19.15 -14.89
C CYS A 49 3.77 18.09 -15.55
N SER A 50 2.79 18.50 -16.34
CA SER A 50 2.07 17.57 -17.22
C SER A 50 2.61 17.69 -18.65
N PHE A 51 2.99 16.58 -19.26
CA PHE A 51 3.46 16.55 -20.65
C PHE A 51 2.98 15.26 -21.33
N GLY A 52 2.33 15.36 -22.50
CA GLY A 52 1.91 14.19 -23.28
C GLY A 52 0.93 13.24 -22.59
N GLY A 53 0.03 13.72 -21.73
CA GLY A 53 -0.92 12.88 -20.98
C GLY A 53 -0.39 12.34 -19.64
N ARG A 54 0.94 12.36 -19.46
CA ARG A 54 1.61 11.91 -18.23
C ARG A 54 1.96 13.07 -17.30
N PHE A 55 1.97 12.77 -16.01
CA PHE A 55 2.36 13.70 -14.97
C PHE A 55 3.78 13.38 -14.49
N TYR A 56 4.63 14.39 -14.49
CA TYR A 56 6.02 14.36 -14.07
C TYR A 56 6.18 15.19 -12.80
N SER A 57 6.91 14.66 -11.83
CA SER A 57 7.23 15.38 -10.60
C SER A 57 8.29 16.46 -10.86
N LEU A 58 8.39 17.44 -9.97
CA LEU A 58 9.41 18.49 -10.07
C LEU A 58 10.81 17.83 -10.06
N ALA A 59 11.67 18.25 -10.99
CA ALA A 59 13.01 17.74 -11.29
C ALA A 59 13.09 16.38 -12.03
N ASP A 60 11.96 15.78 -12.44
CA ASP A 60 12.01 14.59 -13.30
C ASP A 60 12.61 14.92 -14.66
N MET A 61 13.43 14.00 -15.20
CA MET A 61 13.95 14.04 -16.57
C MET A 61 13.39 12.91 -17.41
N TRP A 62 12.97 13.18 -18.65
CA TRP A 62 12.43 12.17 -19.56
C TRP A 62 12.65 12.52 -21.03
N HIS A 63 12.56 11.51 -21.90
CA HIS A 63 12.45 11.72 -23.34
C HIS A 63 10.97 11.89 -23.70
N PRO A 64 10.57 13.01 -24.33
CA PRO A 64 9.17 13.27 -24.62
C PRO A 64 8.67 12.30 -25.68
N ASP A 65 7.56 11.63 -25.40
CA ASP A 65 6.79 10.89 -26.39
C ASP A 65 5.75 11.83 -27.01
N LEU A 66 5.85 12.03 -28.32
CA LEU A 66 4.93 12.91 -29.05
C LEU A 66 3.75 12.13 -29.65
N GLY A 67 3.65 10.83 -29.39
CA GLY A 67 2.62 9.95 -29.96
C GLY A 67 2.84 9.71 -31.45
N GLU A 68 2.00 8.87 -32.06
CA GLU A 68 2.12 8.57 -33.49
C GLU A 68 1.85 9.81 -34.36
N PRO A 69 2.65 10.04 -35.42
CA PRO A 69 3.66 9.14 -36.00
C PRO A 69 5.09 9.32 -35.46
N PHE A 70 5.33 10.19 -34.48
CA PHE A 70 6.67 10.63 -34.08
C PHE A 70 7.31 9.77 -32.98
N GLY A 71 6.50 9.22 -32.06
CA GLY A 71 6.96 8.37 -30.97
C GLY A 71 7.91 9.09 -29.98
N VAL A 72 8.75 8.31 -29.29
CA VAL A 72 9.70 8.82 -28.29
C VAL A 72 10.87 9.54 -28.94
N MET A 73 11.06 10.81 -28.58
CA MET A 73 12.17 11.62 -29.08
C MET A 73 13.44 11.38 -28.25
N HIS A 74 14.16 10.30 -28.54
CA HIS A 74 15.37 9.88 -27.80
C HIS A 74 16.49 10.94 -27.72
N CYS A 75 16.52 11.89 -28.66
CA CYS A 75 17.48 13.00 -28.67
C CYS A 75 17.00 14.29 -27.98
N VAL A 76 15.81 14.29 -27.40
CA VAL A 76 15.30 15.43 -26.64
C VAL A 76 15.18 15.00 -25.19
N GLN A 77 15.78 15.74 -24.28
CA GLN A 77 15.66 15.50 -22.85
C GLN A 77 14.88 16.65 -22.23
N CYS A 78 13.73 16.32 -21.64
CA CYS A 78 12.87 17.24 -20.93
C CYS A 78 13.12 17.14 -19.43
N LEU A 79 13.09 18.28 -18.74
CA LEU A 79 13.21 18.42 -17.29
C LEU A 79 12.00 19.20 -16.77
N CYS A 80 11.44 18.79 -15.64
CA CYS A 80 10.39 19.56 -14.96
C CYS A 80 10.99 20.57 -13.97
N GLU A 81 11.17 21.83 -14.37
CA GLU A 81 11.76 22.85 -13.52
C GLU A 81 10.73 23.50 -12.56
N PRO A 82 11.04 23.66 -11.27
CA PRO A 82 10.18 24.37 -10.34
C PRO A 82 10.23 25.89 -10.59
N GLN A 83 9.07 26.51 -10.80
CA GLN A 83 8.93 27.96 -10.95
C GLN A 83 8.04 28.53 -9.83
N LYS A 84 8.46 29.66 -9.25
CA LYS A 84 7.73 30.35 -8.18
C LYS A 84 6.81 31.42 -8.77
N SER A 85 5.51 31.33 -8.49
CA SER A 85 4.56 32.41 -8.80
C SER A 85 4.77 33.61 -7.86
N ARG A 86 4.35 34.81 -8.29
CA ARG A 86 4.36 36.06 -7.48
C ARG A 86 3.60 35.95 -6.14
N ARG A 87 2.78 34.90 -5.92
CA ARG A 87 2.09 34.59 -4.65
C ARG A 87 2.70 33.40 -3.85
N GLY A 88 3.93 33.00 -4.14
CA GLY A 88 4.67 31.99 -3.36
C GLY A 88 4.33 30.51 -3.64
N LYS A 89 3.38 30.22 -4.54
CA LYS A 89 3.02 28.84 -4.95
C LYS A 89 4.00 28.33 -6.01
N VAL A 90 4.59 27.16 -5.78
CA VAL A 90 5.52 26.48 -6.71
C VAL A 90 4.73 25.64 -7.71
N PHE A 91 4.95 25.85 -9.00
CA PHE A 91 4.41 25.03 -10.09
C PHE A 91 5.55 24.51 -10.98
N GLY A 92 5.32 23.39 -11.68
CA GLY A 92 6.32 22.82 -12.60
C GLY A 92 6.20 23.41 -13.99
N LYS A 93 7.34 23.79 -14.59
CA LYS A 93 7.45 24.18 -16.00
C LYS A 93 8.35 23.18 -16.72
N VAL A 94 7.88 22.62 -17.82
CA VAL A 94 8.69 21.71 -18.65
C VAL A 94 9.72 22.52 -19.43
N ASN A 95 10.99 22.14 -19.33
CA ASN A 95 12.09 22.66 -20.12
C ASN A 95 12.75 21.51 -20.88
N CYS A 96 12.77 21.54 -22.22
CA CYS A 96 13.33 20.48 -23.04
C CYS A 96 14.50 20.98 -23.88
N LYS A 97 15.61 20.25 -23.88
CA LYS A 97 16.79 20.54 -24.70
C LYS A 97 17.11 19.37 -25.63
N ASN A 98 17.67 19.68 -26.80
CA ASN A 98 18.15 18.66 -27.73
C ASN A 98 19.58 18.28 -27.36
N ILE A 99 19.81 17.02 -27.03
CA ILE A 99 21.11 16.50 -26.58
C ILE A 99 21.95 15.93 -27.73
N LYS A 100 21.49 16.02 -28.98
CA LYS A 100 22.21 15.50 -30.15
C LYS A 100 23.59 16.14 -30.37
N GLN A 101 23.76 17.39 -29.91
CA GLN A 101 25.04 18.11 -29.97
C GLN A 101 25.92 17.87 -28.72
N ASP A 102 25.36 17.28 -27.66
CA ASP A 102 26.07 16.94 -26.42
C ASP A 102 26.63 15.49 -26.49
N CYS A 103 26.50 14.80 -27.62
CA CYS A 103 27.01 13.44 -27.80
C CYS A 103 28.54 13.44 -27.89
N PRO A 104 29.23 12.58 -27.13
CA PRO A 104 30.68 12.42 -27.25
C PRO A 104 31.06 11.85 -28.63
N ASP A 105 32.14 12.34 -29.23
CA ASP A 105 32.64 11.85 -30.52
C ASP A 105 33.21 10.42 -30.36
N PRO A 106 32.62 9.41 -31.03
CA PRO A 106 33.06 8.02 -30.90
C PRO A 106 34.39 7.79 -31.63
N ASN A 107 35.35 7.15 -30.95
CA ASN A 107 36.71 6.93 -31.46
C ASN A 107 36.84 5.64 -32.29
N CYS A 108 36.01 5.48 -33.33
CA CYS A 108 36.03 4.32 -34.23
C CYS A 108 35.67 4.70 -35.68
N ASP A 109 36.12 3.89 -36.64
CA ASP A 109 36.00 4.19 -38.07
C ASP A 109 34.56 4.14 -38.62
N ASP A 110 33.65 3.36 -37.99
CA ASP A 110 32.23 3.30 -38.38
C ASP A 110 31.27 3.24 -37.17
N PRO A 111 30.90 4.40 -36.60
CA PRO A 111 30.01 4.47 -35.44
C PRO A 111 28.53 4.28 -35.83
N VAL A 112 27.86 3.30 -35.22
CA VAL A 112 26.48 2.89 -35.55
C VAL A 112 25.49 3.46 -34.53
N LEU A 113 24.32 3.95 -35.00
CA LEU A 113 23.25 4.42 -34.13
C LEU A 113 22.30 3.26 -33.77
N LEU A 114 22.27 2.87 -32.49
CA LEU A 114 21.37 1.81 -32.01
C LEU A 114 19.91 2.28 -31.92
N PRO A 115 18.92 1.41 -32.18
CA PRO A 115 17.50 1.74 -32.03
C PRO A 115 17.20 2.21 -30.59
N GLY A 116 16.48 3.33 -30.45
CA GLY A 116 16.11 3.88 -29.14
C GLY A 116 17.18 4.72 -28.43
N HIS A 117 18.32 5.00 -29.07
CA HIS A 117 19.43 5.77 -28.50
C HIS A 117 19.70 7.05 -29.32
N CYS A 118 20.18 8.11 -28.67
CA CYS A 118 20.49 9.37 -29.38
C CYS A 118 21.92 9.43 -29.95
N CYS A 119 22.91 8.89 -29.22
CA CYS A 119 24.31 8.96 -29.59
C CYS A 119 24.77 7.69 -30.30
N LYS A 120 25.71 7.83 -31.25
CA LYS A 120 26.27 6.69 -31.98
C LYS A 120 27.26 5.94 -31.09
N THR A 121 27.27 4.62 -31.20
CA THR A 121 28.12 3.71 -30.42
C THR A 121 28.89 2.79 -31.36
N CYS A 122 30.13 2.46 -31.01
CA CYS A 122 30.93 1.54 -31.81
C CYS A 122 30.42 0.10 -31.62
N PRO A 123 30.10 -0.64 -32.70
CA PRO A 123 29.72 -2.05 -32.60
C PRO A 123 30.94 -2.89 -32.17
N LYS A 124 30.81 -3.69 -31.10
CA LYS A 124 31.87 -4.62 -30.64
C LYS A 124 31.96 -5.80 -31.62
N GLY A 125 33.06 -5.87 -32.37
CA GLY A 125 33.44 -7.03 -33.18
C GLY A 125 34.22 -8.07 -32.36
N ASP A 126 33.98 -9.34 -32.68
CA ASP A 126 34.60 -10.53 -32.10
C ASP A 126 35.97 -10.78 -32.78
N ASP A 127 37.08 -10.52 -32.08
CA ASP A 127 38.34 -11.27 -32.21
C ASP A 127 39.38 -10.88 -31.11
N ASP A 128 40.30 -11.81 -30.90
CA ASP A 128 41.08 -12.09 -29.68
C ASP A 128 42.29 -11.16 -29.35
N LYS A 129 42.63 -11.10 -28.04
CA LYS A 129 43.90 -10.74 -27.36
C LYS A 129 44.34 -9.28 -27.06
N LYS A 130 44.49 -9.10 -25.73
CA LYS A 130 45.54 -8.41 -24.94
C LYS A 130 45.55 -6.87 -24.80
N GLN A 131 45.29 -6.50 -23.53
CA GLN A 131 46.08 -5.60 -22.66
C GLN A 131 45.73 -4.09 -22.69
N THR A 132 45.39 -3.59 -21.48
CA THR A 132 45.35 -2.19 -20.98
C THR A 132 44.31 -1.29 -21.69
N ASP A 133 43.41 -0.54 -21.05
CA ASP A 133 43.40 0.17 -19.78
C ASP A 133 41.96 0.33 -19.23
N SER A 134 41.89 0.71 -17.97
CA SER A 134 40.73 1.07 -17.13
C SER A 134 39.60 1.89 -17.78
N VAL A 135 38.35 1.64 -17.35
CA VAL A 135 37.37 2.59 -16.72
C VAL A 135 35.92 2.11 -16.96
N LEU A 136 35.17 1.92 -15.85
CA LEU A 136 33.70 1.94 -15.65
C LEU A 136 32.77 1.12 -16.57
N GLU A 137 31.97 0.22 -15.99
CA GLU A 137 30.49 0.37 -15.87
C GLU A 137 29.77 -0.89 -15.35
N ASN A 138 28.82 -0.63 -14.45
CA ASN A 138 27.57 -1.33 -14.17
C ASN A 138 27.25 -2.59 -15.02
N PHE A 139 27.05 -3.73 -14.34
CA PHE A 139 26.28 -4.84 -14.89
C PHE A 139 24.95 -4.97 -14.15
N GLU A 140 23.95 -4.24 -14.66
CA GLU A 140 22.58 -4.73 -14.73
C GLU A 140 22.47 -5.61 -15.98
N TYR A 141 21.94 -6.83 -15.90
CA TYR A 141 21.16 -7.37 -17.00
C TYR A 141 20.19 -8.47 -16.51
N PHE A 142 18.92 -8.09 -16.38
CA PHE A 142 17.77 -8.95 -16.60
C PHE A 142 17.08 -8.41 -17.85
N HIS A 143 17.02 -9.20 -18.92
CA HIS A 143 15.84 -9.46 -19.77
C HIS A 143 16.26 -9.99 -21.15
N GLU A 144 16.15 -11.31 -21.33
CA GLU A 144 15.81 -11.87 -22.63
C GLU A 144 14.55 -12.73 -22.48
N LYS A 145 13.43 -12.21 -23.00
CA LYS A 145 12.27 -13.01 -23.38
C LYS A 145 12.15 -12.92 -24.89
N GLY A 146 12.41 -14.03 -25.58
CA GLY A 146 12.29 -14.12 -27.02
C GLY A 146 12.25 -15.56 -27.51
N LYS A 147 11.08 -16.20 -27.39
CA LYS A 147 10.59 -17.32 -28.20
C LYS A 147 11.46 -18.58 -28.29
N GLU A 148 11.03 -19.62 -27.57
CA GLU A 148 10.89 -20.96 -28.16
C GLU A 148 9.65 -21.62 -27.54
N LYS A 149 8.78 -22.13 -28.41
CA LYS A 149 7.58 -22.89 -28.05
C LYS A 149 7.95 -24.37 -28.11
N GLU A 150 7.33 -25.13 -27.20
CA GLU A 150 7.12 -26.58 -27.27
C GLU A 150 8.22 -27.46 -26.66
N ASP A 151 8.31 -27.47 -25.33
CA ASP A 151 8.21 -28.72 -24.57
C ASP A 151 7.76 -28.44 -23.13
N ASP A 152 6.58 -28.95 -22.76
CA ASP A 152 6.02 -28.90 -21.42
C ASP A 152 6.72 -29.99 -20.60
N LEU A 153 7.75 -29.64 -19.83
CA LEU A 153 8.20 -30.26 -18.57
C LEU A 153 9.51 -29.60 -18.14
N HIS A 154 9.56 -29.11 -16.89
CA HIS A 154 10.69 -28.44 -16.21
C HIS A 154 10.83 -26.91 -16.40
N LYS A 155 9.86 -26.16 -15.87
CA LYS A 155 10.16 -24.79 -15.38
C LYS A 155 10.92 -24.87 -14.06
N SER A 156 12.09 -24.24 -14.03
CA SER A 156 13.01 -24.09 -12.89
C SER A 156 12.32 -23.53 -11.64
N TYR A 157 12.59 -24.17 -10.50
CA TYR A 157 12.02 -23.90 -9.17
C TYR A 157 12.52 -22.58 -8.53
N ASN A 158 13.42 -21.84 -9.19
CA ASN A 158 14.09 -20.66 -8.62
C ASN A 158 13.49 -19.30 -9.02
N ASP A 159 12.42 -19.23 -9.82
CA ASP A 159 11.73 -17.97 -10.10
C ASP A 159 10.66 -17.67 -9.05
N ARG A 160 11.10 -17.17 -7.89
CA ARG A 160 10.27 -16.82 -6.72
C ARG A 160 9.44 -15.54 -6.88
N SER A 161 9.31 -15.01 -8.09
CA SER A 161 8.38 -13.91 -8.40
C SER A 161 6.89 -14.27 -8.19
N TYR A 162 6.58 -15.55 -7.96
CA TYR A 162 5.21 -16.07 -7.77
C TYR A 162 4.73 -16.22 -6.32
N LEU A 163 5.60 -16.16 -5.30
CA LEU A 163 5.17 -16.40 -3.90
C LEU A 163 4.87 -15.14 -3.07
N SER A 164 5.03 -13.95 -3.65
CA SER A 164 4.68 -12.68 -2.97
C SER A 164 3.60 -11.87 -3.68
N SER A 165 3.10 -12.30 -4.84
CA SER A 165 2.24 -11.46 -5.70
C SER A 165 0.75 -11.84 -5.70
N GLU A 166 0.38 -13.03 -5.22
CA GLU A 166 -1.03 -13.48 -5.27
C GLU A 166 -1.84 -13.19 -3.99
N ASP A 167 -1.20 -12.79 -2.89
CA ASP A 167 -1.91 -12.52 -1.61
C ASP A 167 -1.48 -11.24 -0.88
N MET A 168 -0.51 -10.49 -1.41
CA MET A 168 -0.19 -9.14 -0.94
C MET A 168 -1.07 -8.16 -1.69
N GLY A 169 -2.13 -7.66 -1.03
CA GLY A 169 -2.94 -6.59 -1.60
C GLY A 169 -2.08 -5.37 -1.98
N PRO A 170 -2.56 -4.46 -2.86
CA PRO A 170 -1.81 -3.27 -3.31
C PRO A 170 -1.37 -2.29 -2.20
N GLY A 171 -1.65 -2.57 -0.93
CA GLY A 171 -1.40 -1.71 0.24
C GLY A 171 -0.32 -2.21 1.22
N GLU A 172 0.48 -3.22 0.85
CA GLU A 172 1.39 -3.94 1.75
C GLU A 172 2.85 -4.02 1.19
N SER A 173 3.29 -3.01 0.46
CA SER A 173 4.69 -2.92 0.03
C SER A 173 5.61 -2.73 1.25
N ARG A 174 6.27 -3.81 1.67
CA ARG A 174 7.30 -3.83 2.73
C ARG A 174 8.68 -3.56 2.13
N SER A 175 9.47 -2.69 2.75
CA SER A 175 10.88 -2.49 2.40
C SER A 175 11.75 -2.76 3.61
N ASP A 176 12.70 -3.68 3.48
CA ASP A 176 13.61 -4.06 4.57
C ASP A 176 15.00 -3.44 4.38
N PHE A 177 15.62 -3.06 5.50
CA PHE A 177 16.94 -2.45 5.57
C PHE A 177 17.76 -3.10 6.68
N VAL A 178 19.08 -2.92 6.62
CA VAL A 178 20.02 -3.41 7.63
C VAL A 178 21.08 -2.37 7.93
N ALA A 179 21.64 -2.40 9.13
CA ALA A 179 22.83 -1.66 9.49
C ALA A 179 23.76 -2.53 10.35
N LEU A 180 25.06 -2.47 10.03
CA LEU A 180 26.15 -2.90 10.91
C LEU A 180 26.63 -1.66 11.67
N LEU A 181 26.68 -1.74 13.00
CA LEU A 181 27.18 -0.68 13.85
C LEU A 181 28.44 -1.18 14.55
N THR A 182 29.50 -0.39 14.47
CA THR A 182 30.78 -0.65 15.15
C THR A 182 31.24 0.60 15.89
N GLY A 183 32.22 0.47 16.79
CA GLY A 183 32.87 1.61 17.43
C GLY A 183 33.57 2.52 16.41
N GLY A 184 33.50 3.83 16.63
CA GLY A 184 34.15 4.84 15.78
C GLY A 184 35.68 4.76 15.82
N THR A 185 36.33 5.36 14.82
CA THR A 185 37.81 5.38 14.68
C THR A 185 38.53 6.40 15.58
N ASP A 186 37.80 7.27 16.28
CA ASP A 186 38.38 8.32 17.13
C ASP A 186 38.42 7.89 18.60
N LEU A 187 39.63 7.84 19.19
CA LEU A 187 40.09 7.83 20.61
C LEU A 187 39.32 7.02 21.71
N LEU A 188 38.11 6.54 21.47
CA LEU A 188 37.20 5.79 22.33
C LEU A 188 36.64 4.59 21.54
N SER A 189 37.52 3.80 20.92
CA SER A 189 37.12 2.62 20.14
C SER A 189 36.41 1.60 21.04
N SER A 190 35.08 1.48 20.91
CA SER A 190 34.31 0.42 21.58
C SER A 190 34.52 -0.93 20.88
N SER A 191 34.57 -2.01 21.65
CA SER A 191 34.50 -3.40 21.13
C SER A 191 33.09 -3.82 20.72
N GLY A 192 32.10 -2.96 20.95
CA GLY A 192 30.70 -3.24 20.66
C GLY A 192 30.42 -3.39 19.17
N VAL A 193 29.69 -4.45 18.84
CA VAL A 193 29.12 -4.64 17.50
C VAL A 193 27.63 -4.84 17.64
N ALA A 194 26.86 -4.09 16.86
CA ALA A 194 25.42 -4.26 16.79
C ALA A 194 24.95 -4.45 15.35
N ARG A 195 23.91 -5.27 15.22
CA ARG A 195 23.18 -5.50 13.99
C ARG A 195 21.78 -4.95 14.16
N ALA A 196 21.37 -4.04 13.27
CA ALA A 196 20.03 -3.50 13.24
C ALA A 196 19.30 -3.93 11.96
N ARG A 197 18.10 -4.49 12.09
CA ARG A 197 17.18 -4.75 10.98
C ARG A 197 16.01 -3.79 11.06
N PHE A 198 15.62 -3.23 9.92
CA PHE A 198 14.49 -2.31 9.82
C PHE A 198 13.48 -2.81 8.81
N SER A 199 12.20 -2.56 9.07
CA SER A 199 11.12 -2.86 8.16
C SER A 199 10.18 -1.68 8.04
N LEU A 200 10.10 -1.10 6.84
CA LEU A 200 9.24 0.02 6.52
C LEU A 200 7.92 -0.49 5.97
N THR A 201 6.83 -0.14 6.66
CA THR A 201 5.44 -0.41 6.24
C THR A 201 4.65 0.89 6.20
N ARG A 202 4.23 1.31 5.01
CA ARG A 202 3.52 2.59 4.74
C ARG A 202 4.28 3.84 5.24
N THR A 203 4.17 4.16 6.53
CA THR A 203 4.81 5.29 7.22
C THR A 203 5.39 4.92 8.59
N SER A 204 5.44 3.62 8.92
CA SER A 204 6.00 3.13 10.18
C SER A 204 7.25 2.31 9.90
N LEU A 205 8.34 2.63 10.60
CA LEU A 205 9.60 1.92 10.53
C LEU A 205 9.79 1.10 11.82
N ALA A 206 9.55 -0.20 11.74
CA ALA A 206 9.85 -1.12 12.83
C ALA A 206 11.34 -1.48 12.80
N PHE A 207 11.97 -1.64 13.97
CA PHE A 207 13.37 -2.02 14.06
C PHE A 207 13.62 -3.08 15.15
N SER A 208 14.54 -3.98 14.84
CA SER A 208 15.04 -5.04 15.72
C SER A 208 16.56 -4.93 15.77
N ILE A 209 17.13 -4.79 16.96
CA ILE A 209 18.57 -4.59 17.14
C ILE A 209 19.11 -5.65 18.08
N THR A 210 20.15 -6.36 17.64
CA THR A 210 20.91 -7.31 18.45
C THR A 210 22.32 -6.77 18.61
N TYR A 211 22.89 -6.88 19.80
CA TYR A 211 24.23 -6.36 20.10
C TYR A 211 25.08 -7.40 20.83
N GLN A 212 26.39 -7.31 20.66
CA GLN A 212 27.39 -8.16 21.31
C GLN A 212 28.59 -7.33 21.75
N ARG A 213 29.33 -7.81 22.76
CA ARG A 213 30.55 -7.16 23.28
C ARG A 213 30.34 -5.70 23.73
N MET A 214 29.11 -5.34 24.12
CA MET A 214 28.74 -4.03 24.67
C MET A 214 27.63 -4.17 25.72
N VAL A 215 27.57 -3.21 26.65
CA VAL A 215 26.49 -3.11 27.64
C VAL A 215 25.19 -2.69 26.95
N ARG A 216 24.03 -3.09 27.52
CA ARG A 216 22.71 -2.70 27.00
C ARG A 216 22.66 -1.17 26.78
N PRO A 217 22.44 -0.71 25.54
CA PRO A 217 22.33 0.70 25.23
C PRO A 217 21.16 1.34 25.96
N SER A 218 21.31 2.59 26.38
CA SER A 218 20.24 3.38 27.01
C SER A 218 19.44 4.18 25.99
N LYS A 219 20.08 4.57 24.87
CA LYS A 219 19.50 5.47 23.89
C LYS A 219 19.95 5.12 22.47
N ILE A 220 18.99 5.15 21.55
CA ILE A 220 19.17 4.93 20.11
C ILE A 220 18.77 6.22 19.39
N VAL A 221 19.60 6.69 18.47
CA VAL A 221 19.41 7.93 17.75
C VAL A 221 19.51 7.67 16.24
N PHE A 222 18.55 8.18 15.49
CA PHE A 222 18.57 8.18 14.04
C PHE A 222 19.03 9.56 13.55
N LEU A 223 19.99 9.56 12.64
CA LEU A 223 20.64 10.76 12.12
C LEU A 223 20.30 10.93 10.64
N ASP A 224 19.91 12.14 10.27
CA ASP A 224 19.72 12.62 8.89
C ASP A 224 21.06 12.60 8.10
N SER A 225 21.01 12.75 6.77
CA SER A 225 22.15 13.14 5.92
C SER A 225 23.04 14.26 6.48
N ASP A 226 22.46 15.25 7.17
CA ASP A 226 23.17 16.40 7.77
C ASP A 226 23.77 16.06 9.15
N GLY A 227 23.59 14.83 9.65
CA GLY A 227 24.04 14.42 10.99
C GLY A 227 23.16 14.95 12.12
N THR A 228 21.99 15.53 11.81
CA THR A 228 21.03 16.00 12.81
C THR A 228 20.15 14.87 13.33
N THR A 229 19.71 14.93 14.59
CA THR A 229 18.84 13.90 15.18
C THR A 229 17.44 13.99 14.58
N ALA A 230 17.06 12.98 13.80
CA ALA A 230 15.74 12.85 13.22
C ALA A 230 14.75 12.11 14.15
N PHE A 231 15.24 11.16 14.95
CA PHE A 231 14.45 10.43 15.94
C PHE A 231 15.31 9.91 17.08
N GLU A 232 14.71 9.85 18.27
CA GLU A 232 15.33 9.34 19.48
C GLU A 232 14.43 8.30 20.12
N TYR A 233 15.01 7.16 20.47
CA TYR A 233 14.35 6.09 21.19
C TYR A 233 15.11 5.75 22.48
N ARG A 234 14.40 5.84 23.61
CA ARG A 234 14.92 5.45 24.91
C ARG A 234 14.68 3.97 25.12
N VAL A 235 15.74 3.21 25.33
CA VAL A 235 15.68 1.76 25.47
C VAL A 235 15.10 1.42 26.84
N PRO A 236 13.96 0.68 26.92
CA PRO A 236 13.43 0.22 28.20
C PRO A 236 14.42 -0.70 28.91
N LYS A 237 14.45 -0.62 30.25
CA LYS A 237 15.20 -1.55 31.09
C LYS A 237 14.62 -2.96 30.90
N GLY A 238 15.46 -3.92 30.53
CA GLY A 238 15.05 -5.30 30.27
C GLY A 238 16.25 -6.25 30.25
N GLN A 239 15.98 -7.54 30.36
CA GLN A 239 17.00 -8.61 30.43
C GLN A 239 17.34 -9.25 29.07
N SER A 240 16.61 -8.92 27.99
CA SER A 240 16.81 -9.51 26.66
C SER A 240 17.94 -8.84 25.88
N ASP A 241 18.78 -9.60 25.17
CA ASP A 241 19.85 -9.07 24.29
C ASP A 241 19.34 -8.49 22.96
N MET A 242 18.01 -8.40 22.79
CA MET A 242 17.36 -7.81 21.63
C MET A 242 16.56 -6.57 22.03
N ILE A 243 16.68 -5.52 21.21
CA ILE A 243 15.93 -4.26 21.37
C ILE A 243 14.94 -4.14 20.22
N CYS A 244 13.68 -3.91 20.59
CA CYS A 244 12.58 -3.73 19.68
C CYS A 244 12.05 -2.31 19.79
N GLY A 245 11.67 -1.72 18.65
CA GLY A 245 11.03 -0.41 18.64
C GLY A 245 10.36 -0.11 17.30
N VAL A 246 9.54 0.93 17.29
CA VAL A 246 8.84 1.40 16.09
C VAL A 246 8.87 2.92 16.04
N TRP A 247 9.26 3.45 14.89
CA TRP A 247 9.11 4.86 14.56
C TRP A 247 7.87 5.06 13.69
N LYS A 248 6.78 5.50 14.31
CA LYS A 248 5.49 5.78 13.66
C LYS A 248 5.47 7.19 13.03
N ASN A 249 4.66 7.38 11.99
CA ASN A 249 4.46 8.67 11.30
C ASN A 249 5.73 9.26 10.67
N LEU A 250 6.55 8.41 10.04
CA LEU A 250 7.77 8.82 9.35
C LEU A 250 7.45 9.80 8.21
N ALA A 251 8.07 10.97 8.22
CA ALA A 251 7.83 12.01 7.23
C ALA A 251 8.34 11.58 5.84
N LYS A 252 7.65 12.01 4.77
CA LYS A 252 8.02 11.69 3.38
C LYS A 252 9.49 12.02 3.01
N PRO A 253 10.08 13.15 3.44
CA PRO A 253 11.49 13.45 3.17
C PRO A 253 12.43 12.41 3.80
N LEU A 254 12.20 12.04 5.06
CA LEU A 254 12.98 11.03 5.77
C LEU A 254 12.83 9.65 5.13
N MET A 255 11.62 9.29 4.64
CA MET A 255 11.44 8.06 3.88
C MET A 255 12.28 8.02 2.59
N ARG A 256 12.44 9.16 1.90
CA ARG A 256 13.29 9.24 0.70
C ARG A 256 14.78 9.12 1.07
N GLN A 257 15.20 9.79 2.14
CA GLN A 257 16.57 9.64 2.67
C GLN A 257 16.86 8.18 3.07
N LEU A 258 15.90 7.50 3.69
CA LEU A 258 16.04 6.07 4.02
C LEU A 258 16.20 5.22 2.75
N GLN A 259 15.38 5.48 1.72
CA GLN A 259 15.45 4.79 0.43
C GLN A 259 16.73 5.08 -0.36
N SER A 260 17.34 6.25 -0.19
CA SER A 260 18.64 6.63 -0.74
C SER A 260 19.82 6.31 0.19
N GLU A 261 19.58 5.57 1.28
CA GLU A 261 20.59 5.14 2.25
C GLU A 261 21.34 6.30 2.92
N GLN A 262 20.68 7.43 3.17
CA GLN A 262 21.31 8.62 3.76
C GLN A 262 21.15 8.72 5.27
N ILE A 263 20.38 7.81 5.88
CA ILE A 263 20.13 7.80 7.34
C ILE A 263 21.18 6.93 8.04
N ARG A 264 21.69 7.42 9.16
CA ARG A 264 22.56 6.67 10.07
C ARG A 264 21.86 6.39 11.40
N ILE A 265 22.35 5.37 12.10
CA ILE A 265 21.90 5.00 13.43
C ILE A 265 23.08 5.00 14.39
N ARG A 266 22.89 5.60 15.57
CA ARG A 266 23.86 5.64 16.66
C ARG A 266 23.24 5.07 17.93
N MET A 267 24.00 4.27 18.66
CA MET A 267 23.59 3.68 19.94
C MET A 267 24.57 4.11 21.01
N THR A 268 24.04 4.53 22.17
CA THR A 268 24.84 5.07 23.28
C THR A 268 24.50 4.35 24.58
N THR A 269 25.54 4.11 25.38
CA THR A 269 25.44 3.51 26.72
C THR A 269 25.46 4.59 27.81
N SER A 270 24.88 4.32 28.98
CA SER A 270 24.79 5.28 30.09
C SER A 270 26.00 5.29 31.03
N THR A 271 27.12 4.64 30.67
CA THR A 271 28.30 4.51 31.54
C THR A 271 29.20 5.73 31.46
N THR A 272 30.06 5.94 32.47
CA THR A 272 30.97 7.10 32.59
C THR A 272 32.01 7.22 31.46
N ARG A 273 32.19 6.18 30.65
CA ARG A 273 33.05 6.17 29.45
C ARG A 273 32.29 6.18 28.12
N GLY A 274 30.95 6.22 28.14
CA GLY A 274 30.08 6.41 26.98
C GLY A 274 30.51 5.62 25.75
N GLU A 275 30.36 4.30 25.76
CA GLU A 275 30.57 3.51 24.55
C GLU A 275 29.48 3.85 23.52
N GLU A 276 29.93 4.24 22.32
CA GLU A 276 29.08 4.58 21.19
C GLU A 276 29.41 3.70 19.99
N VAL A 277 28.36 3.20 19.33
CA VAL A 277 28.47 2.47 18.06
C VAL A 277 27.58 3.16 17.02
N GLU A 278 28.07 3.29 15.80
CA GLU A 278 27.37 3.97 14.69
C GLU A 278 27.42 3.12 13.42
N GLY A 279 26.35 3.18 12.63
CA GLY A 279 26.25 2.48 11.35
C GLY A 279 25.33 3.19 10.36
N LYS A 280 25.55 2.95 9.06
CA LYS A 280 24.69 3.42 7.97
C LYS A 280 23.54 2.44 7.75
N ILE A 281 22.32 2.96 7.55
CA ILE A 281 21.18 2.13 7.17
C ILE A 281 21.19 1.93 5.65
N ILE A 282 21.31 0.68 5.21
CA ILE A 282 21.42 0.31 3.80
C ILE A 282 20.29 -0.64 3.38
N LYS A 283 19.94 -0.61 2.10
CA LYS A 283 18.94 -1.50 1.52
C LYS A 283 19.65 -2.67 0.85
N HIS A 284 19.42 -3.89 1.35
CA HIS A 284 20.08 -5.07 0.79
C HIS A 284 19.07 -6.11 0.31
N ARG A 285 19.21 -6.59 -0.95
CA ARG A 285 18.25 -7.54 -1.57
C ARG A 285 18.17 -8.88 -0.84
N ALA A 286 19.28 -9.37 -0.29
CA ALA A 286 19.31 -10.63 0.44
C ALA A 286 18.48 -10.65 1.73
N LEU A 287 18.10 -9.50 2.30
CA LEU A 287 17.29 -9.44 3.52
C LEU A 287 15.91 -10.07 3.37
N PHE A 288 15.38 -10.10 2.14
CA PHE A 288 14.10 -10.73 1.83
C PHE A 288 14.14 -12.24 2.05
N ALA A 289 15.24 -12.89 1.66
CA ALA A 289 15.41 -14.34 1.74
C ALA A 289 16.24 -14.81 2.94
N GLU A 290 16.81 -13.88 3.72
CA GLU A 290 17.65 -14.20 4.88
C GLU A 290 16.93 -15.14 5.86
N THR A 291 17.53 -16.30 6.15
CA THR A 291 17.00 -17.27 7.11
C THR A 291 17.91 -17.54 8.28
N PHE A 292 19.22 -17.41 8.08
CA PHE A 292 20.20 -17.46 9.15
C PHE A 292 21.02 -16.17 9.16
N SER A 293 21.49 -15.79 10.35
CA SER A 293 22.27 -14.59 10.54
C SER A 293 23.39 -14.84 11.55
N SER A 294 24.50 -14.12 11.39
CA SER A 294 25.59 -14.07 12.38
C SER A 294 26.03 -12.63 12.58
N THR A 295 26.37 -12.27 13.82
CA THR A 295 27.08 -11.02 14.15
C THR A 295 28.50 -11.41 14.48
N LEU A 296 29.45 -10.85 13.73
CA LEU A 296 30.87 -11.17 13.81
C LEU A 296 31.56 -10.13 14.68
N THR A 297 32.25 -10.61 15.71
CA THR A 297 33.00 -9.77 16.66
C THR A 297 34.46 -10.18 16.67
N SER A 298 35.34 -9.24 17.03
CA SER A 298 36.75 -9.54 17.25
C SER A 298 37.01 -9.96 18.69
N GLU A 299 38.03 -10.79 18.88
CA GLU A 299 38.53 -11.10 20.22
C GLU A 299 39.39 -9.96 20.79
N GLU A 300 39.99 -9.13 19.94
CA GLU A 300 40.79 -7.97 20.34
C GLU A 300 39.92 -6.87 20.96
N GLU A 301 40.27 -6.43 22.16
CA GLU A 301 39.61 -5.30 22.81
C GLU A 301 39.89 -3.98 22.06
N ASN A 302 38.86 -3.13 21.91
CA ASN A 302 38.93 -1.81 21.26
C ASN A 302 39.34 -1.83 19.78
N SER A 303 39.10 -2.93 19.07
CA SER A 303 39.47 -3.08 17.66
C SER A 303 38.66 -2.18 16.71
N GLY A 304 37.44 -1.79 17.10
CA GLY A 304 36.46 -1.13 16.23
C GLY A 304 36.07 -2.00 15.01
N THR A 305 36.38 -3.30 15.04
CA THR A 305 36.14 -4.24 13.94
C THR A 305 34.90 -5.08 14.22
N GLY A 306 34.08 -5.26 13.19
CA GLY A 306 32.88 -6.07 13.27
C GLY A 306 32.37 -6.46 11.89
N GLY A 307 31.42 -7.36 11.87
CA GLY A 307 30.77 -7.78 10.64
C GLY A 307 29.40 -8.37 10.90
N ILE A 308 28.62 -8.52 9.84
CA ILE A 308 27.40 -9.31 9.85
C ILE A 308 27.41 -10.29 8.69
N ALA A 309 26.91 -11.49 8.93
CA ALA A 309 26.63 -12.47 7.89
C ALA A 309 25.12 -12.60 7.71
N MET A 310 24.66 -12.49 6.47
CA MET A 310 23.29 -12.82 6.05
C MET A 310 23.36 -14.11 5.25
N LEU A 311 22.66 -15.16 5.69
CA LEU A 311 22.72 -16.46 5.04
C LEU A 311 21.32 -16.95 4.66
N THR A 312 21.26 -17.63 3.51
CA THR A 312 20.03 -18.14 2.91
C THR A 312 20.27 -19.56 2.42
N LEU A 313 19.46 -20.50 2.90
CA LEU A 313 19.48 -21.88 2.44
C LEU A 313 18.61 -22.04 1.18
N SER A 314 19.03 -22.85 0.23
CA SER A 314 18.21 -23.20 -0.95
C SER A 314 17.06 -24.14 -0.59
N ASP A 315 15.94 -24.06 -1.29
CA ASP A 315 14.72 -24.81 -0.96
C ASP A 315 14.77 -26.30 -1.31
N THR A 316 15.53 -26.64 -2.35
CA THR A 316 15.64 -28.00 -2.90
C THR A 316 17.03 -28.56 -2.66
N GLU A 317 18.05 -27.75 -2.92
CA GLU A 317 19.45 -28.11 -2.81
C GLU A 317 19.98 -27.84 -1.40
N ASN A 318 21.08 -28.49 -1.04
CA ASN A 318 21.78 -28.22 0.21
C ASN A 318 22.82 -27.11 0.02
N ASN A 319 22.42 -26.01 -0.63
CA ASN A 319 23.30 -24.89 -0.92
C ASN A 319 23.00 -23.75 0.06
N LEU A 320 24.05 -23.19 0.67
CA LEU A 320 23.95 -22.08 1.62
C LEU A 320 24.62 -20.85 1.00
N HIS A 321 23.80 -19.92 0.53
CA HIS A 321 24.25 -18.62 0.05
C HIS A 321 24.54 -17.73 1.25
N PHE A 322 25.65 -17.00 1.25
CA PHE A 322 25.95 -16.05 2.31
C PHE A 322 26.57 -14.78 1.79
N ILE A 323 26.33 -13.70 2.53
CA ILE A 323 26.88 -12.37 2.28
C ILE A 323 27.42 -11.83 3.59
N LEU A 324 28.67 -11.37 3.56
CA LEU A 324 29.38 -10.75 4.65
C LEU A 324 29.46 -9.26 4.40
N ILE A 325 29.02 -8.46 5.38
CA ILE A 325 29.25 -7.02 5.41
C ILE A 325 30.25 -6.77 6.53
N LEU A 326 31.37 -6.15 6.20
CA LEU A 326 32.55 -6.06 7.06
C LEU A 326 32.93 -4.60 7.31
N GLN A 327 33.24 -4.26 8.56
CA GLN A 327 33.68 -2.92 8.94
C GLN A 327 34.87 -2.96 9.90
N GLY A 328 35.84 -2.06 9.70
CA GLY A 328 37.04 -1.95 10.54
C GLY A 328 38.15 -3.00 10.28
N LEU A 329 37.88 -4.06 9.51
CA LEU A 329 38.88 -5.06 9.13
C LEU A 329 39.99 -4.48 8.23
N LEU A 330 39.65 -3.54 7.35
CA LEU A 330 40.60 -2.86 6.46
C LEU A 330 41.05 -1.53 7.08
N LYS A 331 42.36 -1.34 7.31
CA LYS A 331 42.90 -0.04 7.75
C LYS A 331 43.14 0.83 6.52
N HIS A 332 42.58 2.04 6.49
CA HIS A 332 42.98 3.08 5.54
C HIS A 332 44.38 3.61 5.90
N LYS A 333 45.42 2.86 5.56
CA LYS A 333 46.79 3.40 5.50
C LYS A 333 47.18 3.55 4.04
N ASP A 334 47.22 4.80 3.63
CA ASP A 334 47.75 5.32 2.36
C ASP A 334 46.93 5.02 1.09
N LYS A 335 47.08 5.92 0.12
CA LYS A 335 46.25 6.12 -1.09
C LYS A 335 46.31 4.99 -2.13
N GLU A 336 46.62 3.76 -1.74
CA GLU A 336 46.67 2.62 -2.65
C GLU A 336 45.41 1.73 -2.53
N LEU A 337 44.95 1.22 -3.67
CA LEU A 337 43.94 0.18 -3.77
C LEU A 337 44.50 -1.13 -3.19
N LEU A 338 44.50 -1.27 -1.87
CA LEU A 338 44.95 -2.46 -1.18
C LEU A 338 43.86 -3.54 -1.32
N SER A 339 44.03 -4.43 -2.29
CA SER A 339 43.34 -5.73 -2.32
C SER A 339 43.85 -6.57 -1.16
N VAL A 340 43.00 -6.85 -0.17
CA VAL A 340 43.39 -7.64 1.00
C VAL A 340 42.87 -9.06 0.85
N PRO A 341 43.75 -10.08 0.82
CA PRO A 341 43.33 -11.47 0.86
C PRO A 341 42.70 -11.78 2.23
N ILE A 342 41.49 -12.32 2.17
CA ILE A 342 40.75 -12.81 3.32
C ILE A 342 40.51 -14.31 3.20
N ARG A 343 40.39 -14.94 4.37
CA ARG A 343 40.05 -16.34 4.53
C ARG A 343 38.75 -16.42 5.32
N VAL A 344 37.74 -17.01 4.70
CA VAL A 344 36.44 -17.29 5.31
C VAL A 344 36.39 -18.77 5.68
N GLN A 345 36.15 -19.08 6.95
CA GLN A 345 36.13 -20.43 7.49
C GLN A 345 34.78 -20.73 8.13
N LEU A 346 34.26 -21.92 7.84
CA LEU A 346 33.15 -22.51 8.58
C LEU A 346 33.71 -23.46 9.63
N VAL A 347 33.45 -23.18 10.90
CA VAL A 347 34.10 -23.81 12.04
C VAL A 347 33.05 -24.50 12.93
N TYR A 348 33.39 -25.68 13.44
CA TYR A 348 32.63 -26.37 14.46
C TYR A 348 33.58 -26.84 15.58
N ARG A 349 33.35 -26.38 16.81
CA ARG A 349 34.21 -26.71 17.98
C ARG A 349 35.70 -26.60 17.65
N GLN A 350 36.13 -25.45 17.09
CA GLN A 350 37.51 -25.17 16.67
C GLN A 350 38.05 -25.99 15.48
N HIS A 351 37.26 -26.90 14.90
CA HIS A 351 37.63 -27.64 13.70
C HIS A 351 37.10 -26.91 12.46
N VAL A 352 38.00 -26.58 11.53
CA VAL A 352 37.63 -25.99 10.24
C VAL A 352 37.00 -27.07 9.36
N LEU A 353 35.74 -26.86 8.99
CA LEU A 353 34.99 -27.76 8.11
C LEU A 353 35.19 -27.39 6.64
N ARG A 354 35.15 -26.08 6.35
CA ARG A 354 35.30 -25.52 5.00
C ARG A 354 36.11 -24.22 5.07
N GLU A 355 36.88 -23.95 4.03
CA GLU A 355 37.70 -22.74 3.88
C GLU A 355 37.52 -22.17 2.46
N ILE A 356 37.28 -20.86 2.37
CA ILE A 356 37.21 -20.08 1.14
C ILE A 356 38.24 -18.96 1.23
N ARG A 357 38.95 -18.70 0.14
CA ARG A 357 39.89 -17.57 0.02
C ARG A 357 39.38 -16.61 -1.04
N ALA A 358 39.38 -15.33 -0.69
CA ALA A 358 38.90 -14.27 -1.56
C ALA A 358 39.71 -12.99 -1.32
N ASN A 359 39.61 -12.04 -2.24
CA ASN A 359 40.24 -10.73 -2.12
C ASN A 359 39.14 -9.68 -2.01
N ILE A 360 39.17 -8.88 -0.94
CA ILE A 360 38.26 -7.75 -0.76
C ILE A 360 38.99 -6.42 -0.95
N THR A 361 38.25 -5.38 -1.31
CA THR A 361 38.80 -4.03 -1.50
C THR A 361 38.18 -3.06 -0.50
N SER A 362 38.82 -1.91 -0.30
CA SER A 362 38.28 -0.86 0.57
C SER A 362 37.01 -0.20 0.02
N HIS A 363 36.74 -0.29 -1.29
CA HIS A 363 35.54 0.25 -1.94
C HIS A 363 34.38 -0.74 -1.98
N ASP A 364 34.67 -2.03 -1.97
CA ASP A 364 33.69 -3.11 -1.88
C ASP A 364 34.15 -4.12 -0.82
N PRO A 365 33.91 -3.82 0.48
CA PRO A 365 34.27 -4.69 1.58
C PRO A 365 33.28 -5.85 1.77
N ASP A 366 32.15 -5.83 1.04
CA ASP A 366 31.14 -6.86 1.10
C ASP A 366 31.60 -8.09 0.31
N PHE A 367 31.38 -9.28 0.86
CA PHE A 367 31.77 -10.54 0.22
C PHE A 367 30.60 -11.50 0.16
N ALA A 368 30.30 -12.02 -1.03
CA ALA A 368 29.21 -12.95 -1.26
C ALA A 368 29.73 -14.23 -1.89
N GLU A 369 29.27 -15.39 -1.41
CA GLU A 369 29.66 -16.69 -1.94
C GLU A 369 28.60 -17.76 -1.64
N VAL A 370 28.72 -18.93 -2.27
CA VAL A 370 27.83 -20.07 -2.07
C VAL A 370 28.60 -21.27 -1.54
N LEU A 371 28.18 -21.78 -0.38
CA LEU A 371 28.60 -23.11 0.08
C LEU A 371 27.69 -24.16 -0.54
N THR A 372 28.20 -24.90 -1.52
CA THR A 372 27.42 -25.95 -2.19
C THR A 372 27.49 -27.29 -1.46
N ASP A 373 26.47 -28.13 -1.62
CA ASP A 373 26.48 -29.52 -1.16
C ASP A 373 26.79 -29.69 0.34
N LEU A 374 26.08 -28.97 1.21
CA LEU A 374 26.16 -29.17 2.66
C LEU A 374 25.73 -30.61 3.01
N ASN A 375 26.56 -31.28 3.81
CA ASN A 375 26.26 -32.63 4.28
C ASN A 375 25.24 -32.59 5.44
N SER A 376 24.67 -33.75 5.77
CA SER A 376 23.63 -33.85 6.81
C SER A 376 24.11 -33.40 8.21
N ARG A 377 25.42 -33.52 8.51
CA ARG A 377 25.98 -33.07 9.80
C ARG A 377 26.12 -31.56 9.85
N GLU A 378 26.58 -30.93 8.75
CA GLU A 378 26.67 -29.48 8.61
C GLU A 378 25.28 -28.85 8.72
N LEU A 379 24.28 -29.39 8.02
CA LEU A 379 22.89 -28.92 8.15
C LEU A 379 22.34 -29.11 9.57
N PHE A 380 22.70 -30.21 10.24
CA PHE A 380 22.33 -30.43 11.63
C PHE A 380 22.97 -29.38 12.55
N TRP A 381 24.27 -29.11 12.46
CA TRP A 381 24.93 -28.09 13.27
C TRP A 381 24.44 -26.68 12.97
N LEU A 382 24.12 -26.38 11.71
CA LEU A 382 23.50 -25.12 11.29
C LEU A 382 22.16 -24.90 11.99
N SER A 383 21.30 -25.93 12.00
CA SER A 383 20.00 -25.85 12.66
C SER A 383 20.10 -25.62 14.17
N ARG A 384 21.22 -26.01 14.78
CA ARG A 384 21.47 -25.94 16.23
C ARG A 384 22.15 -24.66 16.70
N GLY A 385 22.48 -23.74 15.81
CA GLY A 385 23.25 -22.57 16.19
C GLY A 385 24.71 -22.90 16.57
N GLN A 386 25.24 -24.04 16.14
CA GLN A 386 26.55 -24.54 16.57
C GLN A 386 27.68 -24.31 15.56
N LEU A 387 27.34 -23.88 14.34
CA LEU A 387 28.33 -23.49 13.35
C LEU A 387 28.76 -22.06 13.57
N GLU A 388 30.06 -21.83 13.49
CA GLU A 388 30.67 -20.51 13.54
C GLU A 388 31.20 -20.16 12.16
N ILE A 389 30.98 -18.91 11.74
CA ILE A 389 31.65 -18.36 10.56
C ILE A 389 32.73 -17.40 11.04
N ALA A 390 33.94 -17.58 10.55
CA ALA A 390 35.10 -16.78 10.90
C ALA A 390 35.72 -16.17 9.64
N VAL A 391 36.17 -14.93 9.75
CA VAL A 391 36.85 -14.19 8.68
C VAL A 391 38.18 -13.71 9.22
N ALA A 392 39.27 -14.05 8.54
CA ALA A 392 40.62 -13.64 8.91
C ALA A 392 41.34 -12.99 7.72
N THR A 393 42.09 -11.92 7.97
CA THR A 393 42.98 -11.30 6.97
C THR A 393 44.31 -12.05 6.90
N GLU A 394 44.85 -12.27 5.70
CA GLU A 394 46.16 -12.95 5.53
C GLU A 394 47.38 -12.00 5.62
N ALA A 395 47.23 -10.85 6.28
CA ALA A 395 48.29 -9.86 6.47
C ALA A 395 49.29 -10.25 7.58
N GLN A 396 50.37 -9.48 7.72
CA GLN A 396 51.43 -9.70 8.73
C GLN A 396 50.93 -9.59 10.19
N ASP A 397 49.76 -8.99 10.39
CA ASP A 397 48.99 -8.94 11.65
C ASP A 397 47.55 -9.43 11.36
N PRO A 398 47.29 -10.75 11.49
CA PRO A 398 46.03 -11.35 11.05
C PRO A 398 44.90 -10.98 12.02
N ARG A 399 44.01 -10.08 11.57
CA ARG A 399 42.78 -9.77 12.29
C ARG A 399 41.73 -10.81 11.99
N GLN A 400 41.14 -11.37 13.04
CA GLN A 400 40.06 -12.34 12.95
C GLN A 400 38.80 -11.79 13.61
N ILE A 401 37.66 -11.99 12.94
CA ILE A 401 36.33 -11.83 13.51
C ILE A 401 35.54 -13.10 13.31
N SER A 402 34.68 -13.44 14.26
CA SER A 402 33.85 -14.64 14.18
C SER A 402 32.53 -14.50 14.91
N GLY A 403 31.59 -15.38 14.59
CA GLY A 403 30.29 -15.44 15.25
C GLY A 403 29.48 -16.67 14.88
N PHE A 404 28.64 -17.13 15.81
CA PHE A 404 27.75 -18.26 15.62
C PHE A 404 26.61 -17.94 14.66
N ILE A 405 26.39 -18.83 13.69
CA ILE A 405 25.27 -18.77 12.75
C ILE A 405 24.03 -19.29 13.46
N THR A 406 23.02 -18.44 13.62
CA THR A 406 21.73 -18.80 14.24
C THR A 406 20.57 -18.45 13.31
N GLY A 407 19.37 -18.95 13.59
CA GLY A 407 18.16 -18.51 12.88
C GLY A 407 18.01 -16.99 12.97
N ARG A 408 17.51 -16.36 11.90
CA ARG A 408 17.33 -14.91 11.83
C ARG A 408 16.52 -14.40 13.04
N LYS A 409 17.11 -13.50 13.82
CA LYS A 409 16.46 -12.86 14.96
C LYS A 409 15.66 -11.64 14.52
N SER A 410 14.42 -11.54 14.98
CA SER A 410 13.55 -10.38 14.76
C SER A 410 12.55 -10.23 15.90
N CYS A 411 12.06 -9.00 16.08
CA CYS A 411 10.96 -8.72 17.00
C CYS A 411 9.57 -9.14 16.47
N ASP A 412 9.52 -9.63 15.23
CA ASP A 412 8.31 -10.15 14.58
C ASP A 412 7.85 -11.42 15.32
N THR A 413 6.53 -11.58 15.47
CA THR A 413 5.92 -12.73 16.15
C THR A 413 5.51 -13.78 15.12
N LEU A 414 5.96 -15.02 15.25
CA LEU A 414 5.49 -16.11 14.38
C LEU A 414 4.13 -16.59 14.88
N GLN A 415 3.11 -16.47 14.05
CA GLN A 415 1.74 -16.81 14.42
C GLN A 415 1.00 -17.49 13.25
N SER A 416 -0.11 -18.17 13.57
CA SER A 416 -1.04 -18.67 12.57
C SER A 416 -2.48 -18.54 13.07
N VAL A 417 -3.34 -17.95 12.22
CA VAL A 417 -4.79 -18.04 12.35
C VAL A 417 -5.26 -19.17 11.43
N MET A 418 -5.88 -20.19 12.03
CA MET A 418 -6.44 -21.32 11.31
C MET A 418 -7.93 -21.11 11.10
N SER A 419 -8.35 -21.13 9.84
CA SER A 419 -9.73 -20.94 9.44
C SER A 419 -10.27 -22.17 8.70
N SER A 420 -11.58 -22.38 8.75
CA SER A 420 -12.21 -23.41 7.93
C SER A 420 -12.31 -23.00 6.46
N GLY A 421 -12.29 -21.69 6.16
CA GLY A 421 -12.25 -21.17 4.80
C GLY A 421 -10.93 -21.48 4.07
N ASP A 422 -9.82 -21.55 4.81
CA ASP A 422 -8.48 -21.83 4.28
C ASP A 422 -8.09 -23.32 4.38
N ALA A 423 -9.02 -24.18 4.85
CA ALA A 423 -8.84 -25.62 4.88
C ALA A 423 -8.67 -26.21 3.47
N LEU A 424 -8.08 -27.42 3.38
CA LEU A 424 -7.90 -28.11 2.08
C LEU A 424 -9.23 -28.33 1.35
N THR A 425 -10.27 -28.56 2.13
CA THR A 425 -11.67 -28.57 1.72
C THR A 425 -12.38 -27.40 2.41
N PRO A 426 -12.46 -26.22 1.76
CA PRO A 426 -13.03 -25.03 2.37
C PRO A 426 -14.44 -25.27 2.93
N GLY A 427 -14.63 -24.93 4.19
CA GLY A 427 -15.87 -25.12 4.93
C GLY A 427 -16.31 -23.86 5.69
N LYS A 428 -17.52 -23.91 6.24
CA LYS A 428 -18.09 -22.86 7.10
C LYS A 428 -18.50 -23.49 8.44
N THR A 429 -17.52 -23.86 9.26
CA THR A 429 -17.80 -24.56 10.52
C THR A 429 -18.04 -23.59 11.67
N GLY A 430 -17.51 -22.37 11.60
CA GLY A 430 -17.51 -21.40 12.69
C GLY A 430 -16.43 -21.64 13.74
N GLY A 431 -15.55 -22.63 13.51
CA GLY A 431 -14.41 -22.93 14.36
C GLY A 431 -13.23 -21.97 14.15
N VAL A 432 -12.29 -22.00 15.09
CA VAL A 432 -11.07 -21.21 15.06
C VAL A 432 -9.91 -22.03 15.61
N GLY A 433 -8.74 -21.84 15.02
CA GLY A 433 -7.48 -22.22 15.62
C GLY A 433 -6.57 -21.00 15.67
N SER A 434 -5.83 -20.86 16.77
CA SER A 434 -4.86 -19.80 17.01
C SER A 434 -3.56 -20.44 17.44
N ALA A 435 -2.44 -20.05 16.85
CA ALA A 435 -1.14 -20.57 17.22
C ALA A 435 -0.07 -19.47 17.28
N ILE A 436 0.82 -19.56 18.27
CA ILE A 436 2.05 -18.78 18.40
C ILE A 436 3.24 -19.73 18.40
N PHE A 437 4.34 -19.29 17.78
CA PHE A 437 5.60 -20.02 17.72
C PHE A 437 6.79 -19.15 18.14
N ASN A 438 7.72 -19.73 18.90
CA ASN A 438 8.96 -19.07 19.31
C ASN A 438 10.16 -19.92 18.89
N LEU A 439 10.97 -19.39 17.97
CA LEU A 439 12.19 -20.05 17.49
C LEU A 439 13.39 -19.56 18.31
N TYR A 440 14.09 -20.48 18.97
CA TYR A 440 15.32 -20.18 19.72
C TYR A 440 16.58 -20.38 18.88
N ASP A 441 17.68 -19.79 19.34
CA ASP A 441 19.01 -19.87 18.74
C ASP A 441 19.51 -21.30 18.53
N ASN A 442 19.08 -22.24 19.38
CA ASN A 442 19.45 -23.65 19.33
C ASN A 442 18.61 -24.49 18.34
N GLY A 443 17.72 -23.84 17.57
CA GLY A 443 16.81 -24.46 16.61
C GLY A 443 15.55 -25.09 17.20
N THR A 444 15.32 -24.94 18.50
CA THR A 444 14.07 -25.40 19.13
C THR A 444 12.94 -24.45 18.77
N LEU A 445 11.79 -25.00 18.40
CA LEU A 445 10.57 -24.24 18.14
C LEU A 445 9.53 -24.55 19.21
N ASP A 446 9.33 -23.62 20.14
CA ASP A 446 8.19 -23.72 21.07
C ASP A 446 6.91 -23.33 20.35
N TYR A 447 5.82 -24.02 20.66
CA TYR A 447 4.52 -23.74 20.11
C TYR A 447 3.46 -23.73 21.20
N GLN A 448 2.48 -22.86 21.01
CA GLN A 448 1.26 -22.83 21.80
C GLN A 448 0.09 -22.68 20.84
N VAL A 449 -0.82 -23.65 20.87
CA VAL A 449 -1.95 -23.75 19.96
C VAL A 449 -3.23 -23.82 20.77
N GLN A 450 -4.25 -23.08 20.37
CA GLN A 450 -5.59 -23.10 20.94
C GLN A 450 -6.62 -23.30 19.83
N VAL A 451 -7.57 -24.21 20.03
CA VAL A 451 -8.65 -24.46 19.08
C VAL A 451 -10.00 -24.38 19.78
N ALA A 452 -11.02 -23.87 19.09
CA ALA A 452 -12.36 -23.76 19.63
C ALA A 452 -13.43 -23.82 18.54
N GLY A 453 -14.66 -24.18 18.92
CA GLY A 453 -15.82 -24.17 18.02
C GLY A 453 -15.77 -25.20 16.89
N LEU A 454 -15.04 -26.30 17.07
CA LEU A 454 -14.91 -27.38 16.09
C LEU A 454 -16.20 -28.21 15.96
N THR A 455 -16.39 -28.85 14.81
CA THR A 455 -17.59 -29.67 14.55
C THR A 455 -17.60 -31.03 15.25
N SER A 456 -16.43 -31.56 15.62
CA SER A 456 -16.24 -32.85 16.28
C SER A 456 -14.89 -32.91 16.97
N ASP A 457 -14.63 -34.00 17.70
CA ASP A 457 -13.38 -34.22 18.41
C ASP A 457 -12.15 -34.12 17.49
N VAL A 458 -11.10 -33.46 17.99
CA VAL A 458 -9.79 -33.40 17.33
C VAL A 458 -9.19 -34.80 17.30
N VAL A 459 -8.83 -35.24 16.10
CA VAL A 459 -8.13 -36.51 15.84
C VAL A 459 -6.70 -36.31 15.36
N GLY A 460 -6.35 -35.10 14.92
CA GLY A 460 -5.00 -34.78 14.49
C GLY A 460 -4.70 -33.28 14.54
N LEU A 461 -3.50 -32.93 15.02
CA LEU A 461 -2.96 -31.58 15.00
C LEU A 461 -1.53 -31.64 14.45
N THR A 462 -1.28 -31.06 13.28
CA THR A 462 -0.02 -31.30 12.57
C THR A 462 0.54 -30.02 11.93
N ILE A 463 1.87 -29.87 11.96
CA ILE A 463 2.60 -28.91 11.12
C ILE A 463 3.00 -29.61 9.81
N GLU A 464 2.71 -28.97 8.68
CA GLU A 464 2.85 -29.57 7.36
C GLU A 464 3.21 -28.56 6.28
N LEU A 465 3.71 -29.07 5.16
CA LEU A 465 4.01 -28.27 3.97
C LEU A 465 2.74 -28.04 3.13
N LYS A 466 2.79 -27.01 2.26
CA LYS A 466 1.79 -26.87 1.19
C LYS A 466 1.76 -28.17 0.37
N PRO A 467 0.60 -28.84 0.22
CA PRO A 467 0.54 -30.10 -0.49
C PRO A 467 0.88 -29.90 -1.97
N ARG A 468 1.89 -30.63 -2.46
CA ARG A 468 2.30 -30.61 -3.89
C ARG A 468 1.29 -31.33 -4.80
N ARG A 469 0.46 -32.21 -4.24
CA ARG A 469 -0.64 -32.92 -4.91
C ARG A 469 -1.83 -32.99 -3.95
N ARG A 470 -3.05 -32.88 -4.49
CA ARG A 470 -4.30 -32.78 -3.72
C ARG A 470 -4.49 -33.89 -2.66
N ASN A 471 -3.91 -35.07 -2.88
CA ASN A 471 -4.13 -36.26 -2.03
C ASN A 471 -2.89 -36.71 -1.24
N LYS A 472 -1.80 -35.94 -1.18
CA LYS A 472 -0.60 -36.30 -0.39
C LYS A 472 -0.20 -35.16 0.54
N ARG A 473 -0.65 -35.25 1.79
CA ARG A 473 -0.21 -34.38 2.89
C ARG A 473 1.23 -34.71 3.25
N SER A 474 2.02 -33.68 3.52
CA SER A 474 3.43 -33.81 3.92
C SER A 474 3.56 -33.29 5.35
N VAL A 475 3.24 -34.16 6.30
CA VAL A 475 3.34 -33.88 7.73
C VAL A 475 4.81 -33.86 8.14
N LEU A 476 5.23 -32.78 8.79
CA LEU A 476 6.58 -32.61 9.31
C LEU A 476 6.66 -32.91 10.80
N TYR A 477 5.63 -32.50 11.56
CA TYR A 477 5.56 -32.70 12.99
C TYR A 477 4.11 -32.90 13.44
N ASP A 478 3.91 -33.83 14.36
CA ASP A 478 2.60 -34.18 14.92
C ASP A 478 2.53 -33.69 16.38
N LEU A 479 1.58 -32.79 16.64
CA LEU A 479 1.32 -32.14 17.93
C LEU A 479 0.12 -32.78 18.66
N THR A 480 -0.49 -33.80 18.06
CA THR A 480 -1.66 -34.48 18.63
C THR A 480 -1.39 -35.06 20.03
N PRO A 481 -0.20 -35.60 20.35
CA PRO A 481 0.08 -36.11 21.70
C PRO A 481 0.05 -35.04 22.79
N GLU A 482 0.39 -33.79 22.47
CA GLU A 482 0.40 -32.66 23.41
C GLU A 482 -0.97 -31.94 23.50
N TYR A 483 -1.96 -32.37 22.72
CA TYR A 483 -3.28 -31.77 22.72
C TYR A 483 -4.13 -32.23 23.91
N ASP A 484 -4.50 -31.27 24.77
CA ASP A 484 -5.43 -31.48 25.86
C ASP A 484 -6.86 -31.16 25.43
N LYS A 485 -7.70 -32.19 25.43
CA LYS A 485 -9.12 -32.11 25.07
C LYS A 485 -9.94 -31.25 26.05
N ALA A 486 -9.53 -31.15 27.32
CA ALA A 486 -10.28 -30.41 28.32
C ALA A 486 -10.11 -28.90 28.15
N THR A 487 -8.90 -28.46 27.82
CA THR A 487 -8.57 -27.04 27.64
C THR A 487 -8.67 -26.58 26.18
N GLY A 488 -8.66 -27.51 25.22
CA GLY A 488 -8.61 -27.20 23.80
C GLY A 488 -7.26 -26.61 23.36
N GLN A 489 -6.19 -26.92 24.11
CA GLN A 489 -4.87 -26.35 23.91
C GLN A 489 -3.82 -27.44 23.68
N ALA A 490 -2.79 -27.11 22.90
CA ALA A 490 -1.58 -27.90 22.77
C ALA A 490 -0.35 -27.01 22.97
N THR A 491 0.49 -27.36 23.93
CA THR A 491 1.73 -26.62 24.25
C THR A 491 2.89 -27.58 24.29
N GLY A 492 3.98 -27.25 23.58
CA GLY A 492 5.15 -28.11 23.53
C GLY A 492 6.32 -27.47 22.80
N SER A 493 7.37 -28.27 22.61
CA SER A 493 8.62 -27.83 22.01
C SER A 493 9.11 -28.81 20.95
N TRP A 494 9.21 -28.36 19.71
CA TRP A 494 9.83 -29.13 18.64
C TRP A 494 11.34 -28.92 18.65
N SER A 495 12.04 -29.78 19.39
CA SER A 495 13.48 -29.64 19.58
C SER A 495 14.31 -30.05 18.37
N ARG A 496 13.83 -30.89 17.45
CA ARG A 496 14.63 -31.43 16.31
C ARG A 496 14.22 -30.82 14.97
N LEU A 497 14.20 -29.50 14.89
CA LEU A 497 13.91 -28.81 13.64
C LEU A 497 15.14 -28.85 12.72
N GLU A 498 14.98 -29.32 11.49
CA GLU A 498 16.06 -29.32 10.50
C GLU A 498 16.29 -27.92 9.93
N ALA A 499 17.49 -27.63 9.44
CA ALA A 499 17.82 -26.32 8.87
C ALA A 499 16.88 -25.92 7.71
N ARG A 500 16.45 -26.90 6.90
CA ARG A 500 15.46 -26.70 5.84
C ARG A 500 14.09 -26.31 6.38
N HIS A 501 13.64 -26.91 7.48
CA HIS A 501 12.36 -26.56 8.11
C HIS A 501 12.41 -25.18 8.78
N ILE A 502 13.53 -24.78 9.39
CA ILE A 502 13.75 -23.41 9.87
C ILE A 502 13.64 -22.41 8.70
N HIS A 503 14.29 -22.73 7.59
CA HIS A 503 14.22 -21.92 6.38
C HIS A 503 12.78 -21.75 5.89
N MET A 504 12.05 -22.86 5.73
CA MET A 504 10.64 -22.83 5.31
C MET A 504 9.73 -22.09 6.31
N LEU A 505 9.97 -22.22 7.62
CA LEU A 505 9.24 -21.49 8.66
C LEU A 505 9.42 -19.98 8.51
N LEU A 506 10.67 -19.51 8.41
CA LEU A 506 11.01 -18.09 8.35
C LEU A 506 10.68 -17.43 6.99
N GLN A 507 10.42 -18.26 5.97
CA GLN A 507 9.90 -17.88 4.64
C GLN A 507 8.36 -17.99 4.54
N ASN A 508 7.67 -18.25 5.66
CA ASN A 508 6.22 -18.39 5.74
C ASN A 508 5.66 -19.55 4.88
N GLU A 509 6.40 -20.64 4.68
CA GLU A 509 5.99 -21.77 3.81
C GLU A 509 5.35 -22.95 4.58
N LEU A 510 5.35 -22.90 5.92
CA LEU A 510 4.75 -23.91 6.77
C LEU A 510 3.28 -23.61 7.08
N PHE A 511 2.50 -24.67 7.26
CA PHE A 511 1.09 -24.62 7.62
C PHE A 511 0.84 -25.46 8.87
N ILE A 512 -0.16 -25.08 9.64
CA ILE A 512 -0.71 -25.89 10.73
C ILE A 512 -2.14 -26.31 10.34
N ASN A 513 -2.49 -27.55 10.67
CA ASN A 513 -3.76 -28.16 10.27
C ASN A 513 -4.37 -28.94 11.43
N VAL A 514 -5.67 -28.76 11.63
CA VAL A 514 -6.48 -29.44 12.65
C VAL A 514 -7.45 -30.37 11.94
N ALA A 515 -7.32 -31.67 12.16
CA ALA A 515 -8.23 -32.70 11.68
C ALA A 515 -9.18 -33.13 12.80
N THR A 516 -10.44 -33.34 12.45
CA THR A 516 -11.50 -33.75 13.36
C THR A 516 -12.13 -35.07 12.90
N ALA A 517 -12.92 -35.73 13.76
CA ALA A 517 -13.54 -37.01 13.42
C ALA A 517 -14.42 -36.93 12.16
N HIS A 518 -15.10 -35.79 11.94
CA HIS A 518 -15.90 -35.51 10.74
C HIS A 518 -15.07 -35.01 9.55
N SER A 519 -13.90 -34.40 9.78
CA SER A 519 -12.99 -33.94 8.72
C SER A 519 -11.56 -34.43 8.95
N GLN A 520 -11.28 -35.65 8.49
CA GLN A 520 -9.98 -36.29 8.65
C GLN A 520 -8.87 -35.62 7.81
N GLU A 521 -9.24 -34.96 6.72
CA GLU A 521 -8.28 -34.23 5.86
C GLU A 521 -7.85 -32.89 6.48
N GLY A 522 -8.66 -32.32 7.38
CA GLY A 522 -8.45 -31.04 8.03
C GLY A 522 -9.73 -30.22 8.06
N GLU A 523 -10.24 -29.90 9.24
CA GLU A 523 -11.34 -28.93 9.43
C GLU A 523 -10.82 -27.48 9.38
N LEU A 524 -9.69 -27.22 10.02
CA LEU A 524 -9.06 -25.90 10.07
C LEU A 524 -7.64 -25.96 9.53
N ARG A 525 -7.23 -24.92 8.80
CA ARG A 525 -5.86 -24.78 8.31
C ARG A 525 -5.44 -23.32 8.38
N GLY A 526 -4.18 -23.08 8.71
CA GLY A 526 -3.59 -21.74 8.76
C GLY A 526 -2.13 -21.75 8.35
N GLN A 527 -1.71 -20.71 7.63
CA GLN A 527 -0.32 -20.50 7.25
C GLN A 527 0.43 -19.85 8.42
N ILE A 528 1.61 -20.39 8.76
CA ILE A 528 2.48 -19.79 9.77
C ILE A 528 3.19 -18.59 9.14
N LYS A 529 2.92 -17.39 9.67
CA LYS A 529 3.44 -16.12 9.16
C LYS A 529 4.10 -15.31 10.28
N ALA A 530 5.14 -14.56 9.92
CA ALA A 530 5.70 -13.53 10.79
C ALA A 530 4.82 -12.27 10.79
N LEU A 531 4.23 -11.94 11.94
CA LEU A 531 3.54 -10.69 12.20
C LEU A 531 4.56 -9.59 12.56
N PRO A 532 4.66 -8.50 11.77
CA PRO A 532 5.61 -7.43 12.05
C PRO A 532 5.35 -6.77 13.41
N TYR A 533 6.42 -6.42 14.12
CA TYR A 533 6.28 -5.73 15.40
C TYR A 533 5.60 -4.36 15.27
N SER A 534 4.44 -4.21 15.90
CA SER A 534 3.58 -3.00 15.88
C SER A 534 3.95 -1.95 16.95
N GLY A 535 4.87 -2.30 17.85
CA GLY A 535 5.19 -1.53 19.05
C GLY A 535 4.48 -2.04 20.30
N LEU A 536 3.67 -3.09 20.19
CA LEU A 536 2.98 -3.73 21.31
C LEU A 536 3.76 -4.95 21.79
N GLU A 537 3.93 -5.06 23.11
CA GLU A 537 4.60 -6.20 23.74
C GLU A 537 3.70 -7.44 23.85
N ALA A 538 2.38 -7.25 23.94
CA ALA A 538 1.42 -8.33 24.15
C ALA A 538 1.58 -9.49 23.12
N PRO A 539 1.74 -9.24 21.80
CA PRO A 539 1.99 -10.33 20.84
C PRO A 539 3.19 -11.23 21.13
N ARG A 540 4.20 -10.75 21.88
CA ARG A 540 5.41 -11.52 22.20
C ARG A 540 5.32 -12.33 23.48
N HIS A 541 4.36 -12.04 24.36
CA HIS A 541 4.32 -12.59 25.71
C HIS A 541 2.98 -13.20 26.08
N GLU A 542 1.91 -12.86 25.35
CA GLU A 542 0.55 -13.26 25.67
C GLU A 542 -0.09 -14.05 24.52
N LEU A 543 -0.89 -15.05 24.88
CA LEU A 543 -1.73 -15.76 23.93
C LEU A 543 -2.88 -14.87 23.46
N PRO A 544 -3.15 -14.81 22.15
CA PRO A 544 -4.22 -13.98 21.63
C PRO A 544 -5.56 -14.64 21.90
N THR A 545 -6.56 -13.80 22.09
CA THR A 545 -7.95 -14.25 22.21
C THR A 545 -8.45 -14.77 20.87
N PRO A 546 -8.88 -16.04 20.74
CA PRO A 546 -9.41 -16.57 19.50
C PRO A 546 -10.78 -15.96 19.17
N LEU A 547 -10.97 -15.58 17.91
CA LEU A 547 -12.21 -15.04 17.36
C LEU A 547 -12.86 -16.08 16.46
N ALA A 548 -14.07 -16.51 16.79
CA ALA A 548 -14.79 -17.57 16.08
C ALA A 548 -16.24 -17.18 15.81
N GLY A 549 -16.82 -17.74 14.76
CA GLY A 549 -18.26 -17.64 14.51
C GLY A 549 -19.08 -18.38 15.58
N HIS A 550 -18.51 -19.43 16.17
CA HIS A 550 -19.10 -20.16 17.30
C HIS A 550 -19.36 -19.28 18.54
N PHE A 551 -18.55 -18.25 18.75
CA PHE A 551 -18.68 -17.35 19.90
C PHE A 551 -19.64 -16.17 19.65
N VAL A 552 -20.15 -16.00 18.43
CA VAL A 552 -21.17 -14.99 18.12
C VAL A 552 -22.49 -15.43 18.75
N SER A 553 -23.33 -14.48 19.18
CA SER A 553 -24.68 -14.76 19.69
C SER A 553 -25.74 -14.19 18.73
N PRO A 554 -26.58 -15.04 18.11
CA PRO A 554 -26.48 -16.51 18.04
C PRO A 554 -25.27 -16.98 17.21
N PRO A 555 -24.79 -18.24 17.38
CA PRO A 555 -23.61 -18.75 16.68
C PRO A 555 -23.73 -18.69 15.16
N VAL A 556 -22.67 -18.21 14.50
CA VAL A 556 -22.61 -18.05 13.04
C VAL A 556 -21.67 -19.08 12.44
N ARG A 557 -22.16 -19.83 11.46
CA ARG A 557 -21.34 -20.73 10.65
C ARG A 557 -20.59 -19.93 9.58
N SER A 558 -19.44 -19.36 9.96
CA SER A 558 -18.54 -18.69 9.04
C SER A 558 -17.34 -19.57 8.67
N GLY A 559 -16.75 -19.29 7.50
CA GLY A 559 -15.42 -19.77 7.14
C GLY A 559 -14.29 -18.91 7.71
N ALA A 560 -14.65 -17.76 8.30
CA ALA A 560 -13.73 -16.81 8.88
C ALA A 560 -13.36 -17.17 10.32
N SER A 561 -12.12 -16.84 10.66
CA SER A 561 -11.56 -17.00 11.99
C SER A 561 -10.57 -15.86 12.23
N GLY A 562 -10.27 -15.58 13.48
CA GLY A 562 -9.28 -14.56 13.83
C GLY A 562 -8.69 -14.81 15.19
N HIS A 563 -7.72 -13.98 15.56
CA HIS A 563 -7.35 -13.81 16.95
C HIS A 563 -6.99 -12.35 17.23
N ALA A 564 -7.01 -11.96 18.50
CA ALA A 564 -6.78 -10.58 18.90
C ALA A 564 -5.87 -10.51 20.12
N TRP A 565 -4.86 -9.63 20.07
CA TRP A 565 -4.14 -9.14 21.22
C TRP A 565 -4.74 -7.82 21.67
N VAL A 566 -4.93 -7.68 22.97
CA VAL A 566 -5.53 -6.51 23.59
C VAL A 566 -4.79 -6.24 24.88
N SER A 567 -4.33 -5.00 25.06
CA SER A 567 -3.62 -4.60 26.28
C SER A 567 -3.99 -3.17 26.65
N VAL A 568 -3.98 -2.87 27.95
CA VAL A 568 -4.22 -1.52 28.48
C VAL A 568 -2.88 -0.98 28.99
N ASP A 569 -2.49 0.20 28.51
CA ASP A 569 -1.25 0.85 28.95
C ASP A 569 -1.41 1.58 30.29
N LYS A 570 -0.31 2.13 30.82
CA LYS A 570 -0.31 2.88 32.09
C LYS A 570 -1.08 4.21 32.01
N GLN A 571 -1.36 4.69 30.80
CA GLN A 571 -2.18 5.86 30.54
C GLN A 571 -3.65 5.47 30.33
N CYS A 572 -4.01 4.21 30.56
CA CYS A 572 -5.34 3.65 30.37
C CYS A 572 -5.85 3.76 28.92
N HIS A 573 -4.95 3.71 27.94
CA HIS A 573 -5.32 3.51 26.54
C HIS A 573 -5.32 2.02 26.19
N LEU A 574 -6.27 1.61 25.36
CA LEU A 574 -6.45 0.24 24.90
C LEU A 574 -5.75 0.10 23.56
N HIS A 575 -4.72 -0.72 23.54
CA HIS A 575 -4.03 -1.11 22.34
C HIS A 575 -4.58 -2.44 21.88
N TYR A 576 -4.90 -2.54 20.59
CA TYR A 576 -5.40 -3.77 20.01
C TYR A 576 -4.71 -4.07 18.69
N GLU A 577 -4.51 -5.36 18.45
CA GLU A 577 -4.00 -5.90 17.20
C GLU A 577 -4.77 -7.18 16.89
N ILE A 578 -5.46 -7.17 15.75
CA ILE A 578 -6.41 -8.21 15.33
C ILE A 578 -5.94 -8.75 13.99
N VAL A 579 -5.83 -10.06 13.89
CA VAL A 579 -5.50 -10.76 12.64
C VAL A 579 -6.65 -11.71 12.31
N VAL A 580 -7.08 -11.71 11.05
CA VAL A 580 -8.22 -12.49 10.56
C VAL A 580 -7.86 -13.25 9.29
N ALA A 581 -8.50 -14.39 9.12
CA ALA A 581 -8.36 -15.29 7.99
C ALA A 581 -9.75 -15.79 7.55
N GLY A 582 -9.90 -16.20 6.29
CA GLY A 582 -11.16 -16.74 5.77
C GLY A 582 -12.36 -15.76 5.68
N LEU A 583 -12.15 -14.44 5.83
CA LEU A 583 -13.23 -13.45 5.60
C LEU A 583 -13.67 -13.47 4.14
N SER A 584 -14.97 -13.58 3.92
CA SER A 584 -15.55 -13.62 2.57
C SER A 584 -15.22 -12.33 1.81
N ARG A 585 -14.37 -12.41 0.78
CA ARG A 585 -14.19 -11.33 -0.19
C ARG A 585 -15.51 -11.25 -0.96
N ALA A 586 -16.22 -10.12 -0.93
CA ALA A 586 -17.42 -9.97 -1.74
C ALA A 586 -17.03 -10.16 -3.22
N ASP A 587 -17.69 -11.07 -3.92
CA ASP A 587 -17.44 -11.46 -5.33
C ASP A 587 -17.70 -10.34 -6.36
N ASP A 588 -17.72 -9.07 -5.94
CA ASP A 588 -17.77 -7.94 -6.87
C ASP A 588 -16.39 -7.73 -7.48
N LEU A 589 -16.23 -8.30 -8.68
CA LEU A 589 -15.10 -8.21 -9.62
C LEU A 589 -14.73 -6.76 -10.06
N THR A 590 -15.11 -5.74 -9.29
CA THR A 590 -14.76 -4.34 -9.53
C THR A 590 -13.66 -3.89 -8.57
N VAL A 591 -12.57 -3.44 -9.16
CA VAL A 591 -11.31 -3.07 -8.49
C VAL A 591 -11.53 -1.96 -7.44
N SER A 592 -10.96 -2.19 -6.25
CA SER A 592 -10.51 -1.23 -5.21
C SER A 592 -11.52 -0.67 -4.16
N ALA A 593 -11.12 -0.85 -2.89
CA ALA A 593 -11.55 -0.13 -1.67
C ALA A 593 -12.89 -0.49 -1.00
N HIS A 594 -13.27 -1.78 -0.96
CA HIS A 594 -14.33 -2.21 -0.05
C HIS A 594 -13.75 -2.67 1.29
N LEU A 595 -14.24 -2.08 2.37
CA LEU A 595 -13.98 -2.48 3.75
C LEU A 595 -14.33 -3.96 3.95
N HIS A 596 -13.35 -4.79 4.36
CA HIS A 596 -13.54 -6.25 4.51
C HIS A 596 -14.28 -6.61 5.81
N GLY A 597 -14.14 -5.79 6.84
CA GLY A 597 -14.87 -5.93 8.10
C GLY A 597 -14.67 -4.72 9.02
N LEU A 598 -15.57 -4.59 10.00
CA LEU A 598 -15.51 -3.62 11.08
C LEU A 598 -15.14 -4.36 12.37
N ALA A 599 -14.07 -3.93 13.04
CA ALA A 599 -13.74 -4.41 14.38
C ALA A 599 -14.46 -3.55 15.41
N GLU A 600 -15.19 -4.20 16.31
CA GLU A 600 -16.01 -3.62 17.35
C GLU A 600 -15.62 -4.21 18.70
N ILE A 601 -15.66 -3.40 19.75
CA ILE A 601 -15.59 -3.88 21.14
C ILE A 601 -16.94 -3.64 21.80
N GLY A 602 -17.42 -4.60 22.57
CA GLY A 602 -18.70 -4.48 23.26
C GLY A 602 -18.70 -5.19 24.59
N GLU A 603 -19.77 -4.94 25.33
CA GLU A 603 -19.98 -5.43 26.69
C GLU A 603 -21.04 -6.52 26.68
N ILE A 604 -20.81 -7.58 27.45
CA ILE A 604 -21.82 -8.62 27.69
C ILE A 604 -22.67 -8.14 28.86
N ASP A 605 -23.79 -7.49 28.56
CA ASP A 605 -24.82 -7.12 29.54
C ASP A 605 -26.11 -7.92 29.32
N ASP A 606 -26.93 -8.07 30.37
CA ASP A 606 -28.23 -8.77 30.35
C ASP A 606 -29.33 -7.95 29.64
N SER A 607 -29.06 -6.68 29.30
CA SER A 607 -29.97 -5.83 28.54
C SER A 607 -30.00 -6.20 27.04
N SER A 608 -31.18 -6.04 26.41
CA SER A 608 -31.48 -6.59 25.07
C SER A 608 -30.66 -6.03 23.90
N THR A 609 -29.79 -5.03 24.12
CA THR A 609 -28.95 -4.44 23.08
C THR A 609 -27.53 -4.19 23.61
N PRO A 610 -26.52 -4.99 23.21
CA PRO A 610 -25.14 -4.75 23.65
C PRO A 610 -24.64 -3.42 23.09
N HIS A 611 -24.19 -2.52 23.96
CA HIS A 611 -23.47 -1.31 23.55
C HIS A 611 -22.17 -1.73 22.86
N LYS A 612 -22.03 -1.38 21.58
CA LYS A 612 -20.85 -1.69 20.76
C LYS A 612 -20.17 -0.40 20.34
N ARG A 613 -18.85 -0.39 20.46
CA ARG A 613 -18.00 0.69 20.02
C ARG A 613 -17.13 0.24 18.85
N LEU A 614 -17.13 1.04 17.79
CA LEU A 614 -16.27 0.81 16.64
C LEU A 614 -14.80 1.07 17.01
N LEU A 615 -13.93 0.08 16.80
CA LEU A 615 -12.48 0.22 16.93
C LEU A 615 -11.89 0.77 15.63
N THR A 616 -12.01 0.00 14.55
CA THR A 616 -11.52 0.40 13.23
C THR A 616 -12.13 -0.45 12.12
N GLY A 617 -12.11 0.07 10.90
CA GLY A 617 -12.35 -0.70 9.70
C GLY A 617 -11.04 -1.10 9.02
N PHE A 618 -10.97 -2.29 8.41
CA PHE A 618 -9.76 -2.73 7.73
C PHE A 618 -10.00 -3.27 6.31
N TYR A 619 -8.99 -3.04 5.46
CA TYR A 619 -8.98 -3.33 4.02
C TYR A 619 -8.06 -4.54 3.67
N GLY A 620 -7.92 -5.49 4.60
CA GLY A 620 -7.02 -6.64 4.49
C GLY A 620 -7.28 -7.69 5.57
N SER A 621 -6.24 -8.36 6.06
CA SER A 621 -6.31 -9.40 7.11
C SER A 621 -5.86 -8.94 8.49
N GLN A 622 -5.46 -7.67 8.66
CA GLN A 622 -4.95 -7.12 9.92
C GLN A 622 -5.61 -5.78 10.24
N ALA A 623 -5.92 -5.58 11.51
CA ALA A 623 -6.37 -4.32 12.07
C ALA A 623 -5.61 -4.02 13.36
N GLN A 624 -5.10 -2.79 13.50
CA GLN A 624 -4.41 -2.36 14.71
C GLN A 624 -4.76 -0.92 15.04
N GLY A 625 -4.69 -0.56 16.31
CA GLY A 625 -4.98 0.81 16.73
C GLY A 625 -4.85 1.02 18.23
N VAL A 626 -5.14 2.26 18.63
CA VAL A 626 -5.13 2.69 20.03
C VAL A 626 -6.43 3.45 20.28
N LEU A 627 -7.23 2.95 21.23
CA LEU A 627 -8.43 3.62 21.70
C LEU A 627 -8.09 4.39 22.98
N LYS A 628 -8.16 5.72 22.91
CA LYS A 628 -7.75 6.59 24.03
C LYS A 628 -8.89 6.90 24.99
N ASP A 629 -10.08 7.16 24.47
CA ASP A 629 -11.20 7.67 25.27
C ASP A 629 -12.09 6.52 25.75
N ILE A 630 -11.60 5.64 26.64
CA ILE A 630 -12.34 4.45 27.10
C ILE A 630 -13.26 4.81 28.26
N SER A 631 -14.50 4.30 28.26
CA SER A 631 -15.41 4.44 29.39
C SER A 631 -14.92 3.61 30.58
N VAL A 632 -15.22 4.08 31.79
CA VAL A 632 -14.88 3.34 33.03
C VAL A 632 -15.61 2.00 33.08
N GLU A 633 -16.86 1.95 32.59
CA GLU A 633 -17.64 0.72 32.43
C GLU A 633 -16.90 -0.31 31.57
N LEU A 634 -16.40 0.08 30.40
CA LEU A 634 -15.67 -0.82 29.52
C LEU A 634 -14.35 -1.31 30.14
N LEU A 635 -13.64 -0.46 30.90
CA LEU A 635 -12.44 -0.87 31.65
C LEU A 635 -12.77 -1.93 32.70
N GLN A 636 -13.90 -1.80 33.39
CA GLN A 636 -14.37 -2.82 34.34
C GLN A 636 -14.76 -4.11 33.63
N HIS A 637 -15.46 -4.02 32.49
CA HIS A 637 -15.80 -5.21 31.70
C HIS A 637 -14.54 -5.92 31.17
N LEU A 638 -13.49 -5.18 30.82
CA LEU A 638 -12.19 -5.75 30.46
C LEU A 638 -11.53 -6.46 31.65
N ASP A 639 -11.56 -5.85 32.84
CA ASP A 639 -10.98 -6.42 34.06
C ASP A 639 -11.75 -7.66 34.54
N GLN A 640 -13.08 -7.64 34.49
CA GLN A 640 -13.94 -8.79 34.84
C GLN A 640 -13.97 -9.86 33.73
N GLY A 641 -13.43 -9.54 32.56
CA GLY A 641 -13.47 -10.39 31.37
C GLY A 641 -14.84 -10.49 30.71
N THR A 642 -15.81 -9.63 31.05
CA THR A 642 -17.16 -9.58 30.44
C THR A 642 -17.21 -8.73 29.16
N ALA A 643 -16.07 -8.25 28.66
CA ALA A 643 -15.95 -7.60 27.36
C ALA A 643 -15.71 -8.62 26.22
N PHE A 644 -16.07 -8.24 24.99
CA PHE A 644 -15.78 -9.01 23.79
C PHE A 644 -15.30 -8.13 22.64
N ILE A 645 -14.46 -8.71 21.78
CA ILE A 645 -14.16 -8.17 20.46
C ILE A 645 -14.96 -8.94 19.42
N GLN A 646 -15.56 -8.20 18.49
CA GLN A 646 -16.32 -8.75 17.39
C GLN A 646 -15.85 -8.14 16.07
N VAL A 647 -15.80 -8.96 15.02
CA VAL A 647 -15.65 -8.47 13.64
C VAL A 647 -16.97 -8.69 12.92
N SER A 648 -17.54 -7.62 12.38
CA SER A 648 -18.76 -7.65 11.57
C SER A 648 -18.41 -7.40 10.10
N THR A 649 -19.17 -8.01 9.20
CA THR A 649 -19.02 -7.83 7.74
C THR A 649 -20.36 -7.44 7.13
N LYS A 650 -20.37 -7.03 5.85
CA LYS A 650 -21.62 -6.73 5.14
C LYS A 650 -22.58 -7.93 5.10
N LEU A 651 -22.04 -9.16 5.02
CA LEU A 651 -22.84 -10.39 5.00
C LEU A 651 -23.34 -10.77 6.40
N ASN A 652 -22.56 -10.45 7.43
CA ASN A 652 -22.88 -10.76 8.83
C ASN A 652 -22.82 -9.48 9.69
N PRO A 653 -23.81 -8.56 9.55
CA PRO A 653 -23.78 -7.26 10.24
C PRO A 653 -23.95 -7.38 11.75
N ARG A 654 -24.55 -8.48 12.24
CA ARG A 654 -24.66 -8.77 13.67
C ARG A 654 -23.36 -9.30 14.29
N GLY A 655 -22.36 -9.61 13.46
CA GLY A 655 -21.08 -10.21 13.84
C GLY A 655 -20.81 -11.47 13.02
N GLU A 656 -19.61 -11.59 12.46
CA GLU A 656 -19.16 -12.79 11.77
C GLU A 656 -18.31 -13.68 12.69
N ILE A 657 -17.42 -13.06 13.46
CA ILE A 657 -16.56 -13.72 14.44
C ILE A 657 -16.50 -12.88 15.72
N ARG A 658 -16.45 -13.53 16.89
CA ARG A 658 -16.37 -12.88 18.21
C ARG A 658 -15.36 -13.61 19.09
N GLY A 659 -14.76 -12.93 20.07
CA GLY A 659 -14.00 -13.54 21.15
C GLY A 659 -14.09 -12.71 22.43
N LYS A 660 -14.16 -13.39 23.56
CA LYS A 660 -14.26 -12.80 24.90
C LYS A 660 -12.87 -12.37 25.36
N VAL A 661 -12.73 -11.10 25.74
CA VAL A 661 -11.44 -10.51 26.11
C VAL A 661 -11.40 -10.23 27.61
N HIS A 662 -10.29 -10.59 28.24
CA HIS A 662 -10.01 -10.32 29.65
C HIS A 662 -8.63 -9.68 29.74
N VAL A 663 -8.60 -8.43 30.20
CA VAL A 663 -7.38 -7.65 30.32
C VAL A 663 -7.38 -7.03 31.71
N PRO A 664 -6.69 -7.68 32.67
CA PRO A 664 -6.50 -7.12 34.00
C PRO A 664 -5.91 -5.72 33.90
N ASN A 665 -6.51 -4.76 34.59
CA ASN A 665 -6.03 -3.40 34.54
C ASN A 665 -6.17 -2.70 35.89
N ASN A 666 -5.15 -1.94 36.27
CA ASN A 666 -5.15 -1.15 37.49
C ASN A 666 -5.64 0.28 37.22
N CYS A 667 -6.47 0.45 36.18
CA CYS A 667 -7.14 1.71 35.89
C CYS A 667 -8.31 1.86 36.86
N GLU A 668 -8.00 2.00 38.14
CA GLU A 668 -8.96 2.38 39.16
C GLU A 668 -9.54 3.75 38.80
N PHE A 669 -10.84 3.92 39.05
CA PHE A 669 -11.58 5.18 38.93
C PHE A 669 -10.67 6.38 39.19
N GLY A 670 -10.50 7.21 38.16
CA GLY A 670 -9.60 8.36 38.08
C GLY A 670 -8.85 8.65 39.37
N THR A 671 -7.54 8.32 39.39
CA THR A 671 -6.66 8.84 40.44
C THR A 671 -6.82 10.35 40.44
N ARG A 672 -7.51 10.84 41.48
CA ARG A 672 -7.34 12.16 42.06
C ARG A 672 -5.83 12.37 42.25
N GLY A 673 -5.18 12.90 41.21
CA GLY A 673 -4.05 13.79 41.40
C GLY A 673 -4.64 15.12 41.84
N GLU A 674 -4.73 15.31 43.15
CA GLU A 674 -4.91 16.59 43.86
C GLU A 674 -5.44 17.75 43.00
N ALA A 675 -6.74 17.74 42.74
CA ALA A 675 -7.54 18.95 42.63
C ALA A 675 -8.94 18.58 43.15
N GLU A 676 -9.43 19.41 44.05
CA GLU A 676 -10.51 19.16 44.99
C GLU A 676 -11.82 18.67 44.36
N GLU A 677 -12.56 17.91 45.17
CA GLU A 677 -13.85 17.31 44.87
C GLU A 677 -14.87 18.38 44.43
N ALA A 678 -15.57 18.12 43.34
CA ALA A 678 -16.93 18.62 43.17
C ALA A 678 -17.71 17.62 42.32
N GLU A 679 -18.67 16.96 42.97
CA GLU A 679 -19.79 16.27 42.34
C GLU A 679 -20.41 17.19 41.28
N PHE A 680 -20.54 16.71 40.05
CA PHE A 680 -21.35 17.38 39.04
C PHE A 680 -22.67 16.63 38.95
N ASP A 681 -23.57 16.95 39.87
CA ASP A 681 -24.97 17.05 39.50
C ASP A 681 -25.12 18.23 38.54
N ASP A 682 -25.99 18.06 37.56
CA ASP A 682 -26.20 18.96 36.46
C ASP A 682 -26.74 20.32 36.95
N LEU A 683 -26.53 21.37 36.14
CA LEU A 683 -26.98 22.77 36.34
C LEU A 683 -26.08 23.63 37.25
N PHE A 684 -25.18 24.44 36.66
CA PHE A 684 -25.10 25.91 36.82
C PHE A 684 -23.84 26.48 36.11
N VAL A 685 -24.05 27.62 35.46
CA VAL A 685 -23.14 28.52 34.76
C VAL A 685 -21.69 28.53 35.32
N LYS A 686 -20.70 28.14 34.51
CA LYS A 686 -19.27 28.44 34.79
C LYS A 686 -19.07 29.95 34.95
N ASP A 687 -18.42 30.36 36.03
CA ASP A 687 -18.15 31.76 36.38
C ASP A 687 -17.51 32.53 35.19
N PRO A 688 -18.06 33.69 34.76
CA PRO A 688 -17.57 34.42 33.58
C PRO A 688 -16.07 34.81 33.60
N GLU A 689 -15.44 34.84 34.77
CA GLU A 689 -14.03 35.20 34.94
C GLU A 689 -13.06 34.03 34.70
N GLU A 690 -13.48 32.76 34.84
CA GLU A 690 -12.64 31.60 34.52
C GLU A 690 -12.61 31.29 33.01
N LEU A 691 -13.74 31.51 32.31
CA LEU A 691 -13.84 31.41 30.85
C LEU A 691 -12.92 32.38 30.10
N LYS A 692 -12.53 33.50 30.72
CA LYS A 692 -11.57 34.46 30.16
C LYS A 692 -10.11 33.96 30.23
N LYS A 693 -9.80 33.02 31.12
CA LYS A 693 -8.43 32.50 31.33
C LYS A 693 -8.11 31.28 30.47
N ASP A 694 -9.10 30.56 29.95
CA ASP A 694 -8.88 29.41 29.07
C ASP A 694 -8.45 29.86 27.65
N PRO A 695 -7.27 29.40 27.16
CA PRO A 695 -6.74 29.79 25.87
C PRO A 695 -7.52 29.25 24.67
N HIS A 696 -8.58 28.45 24.82
CA HIS A 696 -9.37 27.93 23.69
C HIS A 696 -10.79 28.53 23.57
N THR A 697 -11.14 29.49 24.41
CA THR A 697 -12.47 30.13 24.41
C THR A 697 -12.67 31.08 23.25
N CYS A 698 -13.92 31.20 22.79
CA CYS A 698 -14.30 32.09 21.70
C CYS A 698 -15.09 33.27 22.25
N PHE A 699 -14.81 34.47 21.74
CA PHE A 699 -15.53 35.68 22.12
C PHE A 699 -16.57 36.03 21.06
N PHE A 700 -17.87 36.07 21.43
CA PHE A 700 -18.98 36.34 20.51
C PHE A 700 -20.13 37.06 21.24
N GLU A 701 -20.71 38.11 20.66
CA GLU A 701 -21.80 38.92 21.24
C GLU A 701 -21.55 39.35 22.70
N ASN A 702 -20.34 39.84 23.00
CA ASN A 702 -19.91 40.24 24.35
C ASN A 702 -19.91 39.13 25.41
N GLN A 703 -19.97 37.86 25.00
CA GLN A 703 -19.90 36.70 25.89
C GLN A 703 -18.74 35.77 25.50
N HIS A 704 -18.05 35.23 26.51
CA HIS A 704 -17.04 34.20 26.31
C HIS A 704 -17.71 32.83 26.29
N ARG A 705 -17.46 32.07 25.23
CA ARG A 705 -18.05 30.76 24.95
C ARG A 705 -16.97 29.69 25.05
N ALA A 706 -17.25 28.60 25.77
CA ALA A 706 -16.31 27.49 25.95
C ALA A 706 -16.03 26.77 24.61
N HIS A 707 -14.85 26.19 24.47
CA HIS A 707 -14.56 25.31 23.32
C HIS A 707 -15.56 24.14 23.27
N GLY A 708 -16.15 23.88 22.10
CA GLY A 708 -17.17 22.86 21.88
C GLY A 708 -18.60 23.32 22.10
N SER A 709 -18.81 24.49 22.72
CA SER A 709 -20.17 25.02 22.96
C SER A 709 -20.87 25.43 21.67
N ARG A 710 -22.21 25.28 21.65
CA ARG A 710 -23.10 25.67 20.55
C ARG A 710 -24.21 26.58 21.07
N TRP A 711 -24.55 27.61 20.31
CA TRP A 711 -25.60 28.57 20.68
C TRP A 711 -26.22 29.24 19.45
N THR A 712 -27.40 29.82 19.60
CA THR A 712 -28.07 30.63 18.57
C THR A 712 -27.79 32.12 18.85
N PRO A 713 -27.35 32.94 17.87
CA PRO A 713 -27.15 34.38 18.05
C PRO A 713 -28.42 35.10 18.48
N GLY A 714 -28.27 36.15 19.29
CA GLY A 714 -29.40 36.95 19.77
C GLY A 714 -30.08 37.78 18.67
N TYR A 715 -29.32 38.18 17.64
CA TYR A 715 -29.84 39.00 16.53
C TYR A 715 -30.51 38.19 15.41
N ASP A 716 -30.24 36.88 15.30
CA ASP A 716 -30.80 36.04 14.25
C ASP A 716 -31.01 34.59 14.72
N LYS A 717 -32.28 34.24 14.94
CA LYS A 717 -32.72 32.91 15.37
C LYS A 717 -32.52 31.83 14.29
N CYS A 718 -32.14 32.22 13.07
CA CYS A 718 -31.87 31.33 11.94
C CYS A 718 -30.38 30.99 11.76
N PHE A 719 -29.51 31.26 12.73
CA PHE A 719 -28.11 30.83 12.71
C PHE A 719 -27.76 29.98 13.93
N SER A 720 -26.86 29.02 13.74
CA SER A 720 -26.30 28.19 14.81
C SER A 720 -24.79 28.35 14.84
N CYS A 721 -24.28 28.86 15.95
CA CYS A 721 -22.86 29.14 16.15
C CYS A 721 -22.22 28.08 17.04
N SER A 722 -20.95 27.78 16.79
CA SER A 722 -20.13 26.90 17.61
C SER A 722 -18.73 27.46 17.84
N CYS A 723 -18.13 27.12 18.98
CA CYS A 723 -16.78 27.56 19.32
C CYS A 723 -15.74 26.45 19.11
N GLN A 724 -14.81 26.63 18.16
CA GLN A 724 -13.70 25.71 17.93
C GLN A 724 -12.34 26.42 18.08
N LYS A 725 -11.62 26.15 19.17
CA LYS A 725 -10.25 26.64 19.43
C LYS A 725 -10.10 28.14 19.08
N ARG A 726 -10.86 29.01 19.79
CA ARG A 726 -11.01 30.47 19.58
C ARG A 726 -11.80 30.95 18.36
N THR A 727 -12.11 30.09 17.40
CA THR A 727 -12.85 30.49 16.19
C THR A 727 -14.34 30.23 16.37
N VAL A 728 -15.16 31.26 16.18
CA VAL A 728 -16.62 31.12 16.13
C VAL A 728 -17.02 30.78 14.71
N ILE A 729 -17.75 29.67 14.53
CA ILE A 729 -18.28 29.24 13.24
C ILE A 729 -19.80 29.28 13.34
N CYS A 730 -20.44 30.14 12.56
CA CYS A 730 -21.90 30.30 12.53
C CYS A 730 -22.44 29.88 11.18
N ASP A 731 -23.30 28.87 11.17
CA ASP A 731 -23.96 28.36 9.97
C ASP A 731 -25.46 28.70 9.99
N PRO A 732 -26.04 29.09 8.84
CA PRO A 732 -27.48 29.31 8.74
C PRO A 732 -28.24 27.98 8.89
N VAL A 733 -29.35 28.01 9.63
CA VAL A 733 -30.30 26.92 9.79
C VAL A 733 -31.10 26.78 8.49
N ILE A 734 -31.07 25.59 7.89
CA ILE A 734 -31.70 25.33 6.59
C ILE A 734 -32.97 24.51 6.80
N CYS A 735 -34.10 25.08 6.41
CA CYS A 735 -35.41 24.48 6.64
C CYS A 735 -35.78 23.48 5.54
N PRO A 736 -36.45 22.37 5.89
CA PRO A 736 -36.98 21.43 4.93
C PRO A 736 -38.13 22.05 4.13
N VAL A 737 -38.29 21.64 2.86
CA VAL A 737 -39.39 22.10 2.00
C VAL A 737 -40.66 21.34 2.39
N LEU A 738 -41.68 22.06 2.87
CA LEU A 738 -42.96 21.49 3.28
C LEU A 738 -43.96 21.44 2.11
N THR A 739 -44.67 20.33 1.97
CA THR A 739 -45.65 20.05 0.89
C THR A 739 -47.11 20.29 1.29
N CYS A 740 -47.37 20.88 2.46
CA CYS A 740 -48.72 21.11 2.99
C CYS A 740 -49.36 22.42 2.50
N SER A 741 -50.70 22.48 2.49
CA SER A 741 -51.48 23.57 1.89
C SER A 741 -51.46 24.89 2.68
N ARG A 742 -51.18 24.82 3.99
CA ARG A 742 -51.01 25.99 4.88
C ARG A 742 -49.84 25.76 5.83
N THR A 743 -48.89 26.68 5.80
CA THR A 743 -47.73 26.72 6.69
C THR A 743 -47.86 27.87 7.68
N ILE A 744 -47.47 27.64 8.92
CA ILE A 744 -47.37 28.66 9.97
C ILE A 744 -45.91 28.70 10.43
N GLN A 745 -45.34 29.90 10.58
CA GLN A 745 -44.01 30.08 11.13
C GLN A 745 -44.12 30.53 12.60
N PRO A 746 -43.75 29.69 13.59
CA PRO A 746 -43.82 30.06 15.00
C PRO A 746 -42.76 31.12 15.36
N GLU A 747 -43.08 32.11 16.20
CA GLU A 747 -42.21 33.27 16.49
C GLU A 747 -40.84 32.94 17.15
N ASP A 748 -40.66 31.72 17.65
CA ASP A 748 -39.42 31.24 18.30
C ASP A 748 -38.65 30.16 17.53
N LYS A 749 -39.06 29.84 16.31
CA LYS A 749 -38.38 28.82 15.49
C LYS A 749 -38.10 29.34 14.09
N CYS A 750 -36.90 29.07 13.58
CA CYS A 750 -36.51 29.50 12.25
C CYS A 750 -37.40 28.88 11.15
N CYS A 751 -37.81 27.61 11.29
CA CYS A 751 -38.49 26.88 10.22
C CYS A 751 -40.02 26.88 10.32
N PRO A 752 -40.73 27.07 9.18
CA PRO A 752 -42.18 26.96 9.13
C PRO A 752 -42.62 25.51 9.39
N VAL A 753 -43.84 25.35 9.91
CA VAL A 753 -44.48 24.05 10.20
C VAL A 753 -45.88 24.02 9.57
N CYS A 754 -46.43 22.83 9.32
CA CYS A 754 -47.76 22.68 8.73
C CYS A 754 -48.87 22.94 9.77
N ASP A 755 -49.94 23.63 9.36
CA ASP A 755 -51.13 23.87 10.20
C ASP A 755 -52.06 22.65 10.16
N GLU A 756 -52.04 21.81 11.19
CA GLU A 756 -52.90 20.62 11.28
C GLU A 756 -54.30 20.90 11.86
N ARG A 757 -55.04 21.87 11.31
CA ARG A 757 -56.46 22.03 11.64
C ARG A 757 -57.31 21.20 10.68
N LYS A 758 -57.59 19.95 11.07
CA LYS A 758 -58.57 19.06 10.42
C LYS A 758 -60.00 19.57 10.66
N GLU A 759 -60.77 19.78 9.60
CA GLU A 759 -62.24 19.90 9.63
C GLU A 759 -62.87 18.53 10.01
N PRO A 760 -63.86 18.46 10.93
CA PRO A 760 -64.38 17.18 11.43
C PRO A 760 -65.81 16.88 10.95
N LYS A 761 -66.02 15.80 10.17
CA LYS A 761 -67.25 14.99 10.04
C LYS A 761 -66.84 13.64 9.43
N ASP A 762 -67.21 12.44 9.84
CA ASP A 762 -68.26 11.95 10.72
C ASP A 762 -67.89 10.50 11.16
N MET A 763 -68.46 10.04 12.29
CA MET A 763 -68.57 8.64 12.78
C MET A 763 -67.52 8.08 13.79
N LYS A 764 -67.91 8.24 15.08
CA LYS A 764 -67.90 7.29 16.22
C LYS A 764 -66.56 6.76 16.77
N ALA A 765 -66.24 7.23 17.98
CA ALA A 765 -65.36 6.59 18.98
C ALA A 765 -66.22 5.80 20.02
N PRO A 766 -65.68 5.10 21.05
CA PRO A 766 -64.26 4.86 21.39
C PRO A 766 -63.92 3.42 21.84
N GLU A 767 -62.65 3.03 21.75
CA GLU A 767 -61.99 2.23 22.79
C GLU A 767 -60.53 2.70 22.90
N ARG A 768 -60.17 3.16 24.11
CA ARG A 768 -58.86 3.71 24.49
C ARG A 768 -57.89 2.55 24.78
N VAL A 769 -56.61 2.66 24.41
CA VAL A 769 -55.43 2.52 25.31
C VAL A 769 -54.17 3.10 24.62
N ASP A 770 -53.61 4.12 25.29
CA ASP A 770 -52.25 4.68 25.39
C ASP A 770 -51.35 5.08 24.20
N GLU A 771 -50.94 6.35 24.36
CA GLU A 771 -49.96 7.17 23.65
C GLU A 771 -48.51 6.69 23.89
N HIS A 772 -47.74 6.49 22.82
CA HIS A 772 -46.28 6.71 22.81
C HIS A 772 -45.88 7.23 21.43
N PRO A 773 -45.71 8.54 21.18
CA PRO A 773 -45.06 9.01 19.96
C PRO A 773 -43.54 8.95 20.16
N GLU A 774 -42.93 7.78 19.97
CA GLU A 774 -41.47 7.61 20.05
C GLU A 774 -40.78 8.33 18.88
N GLY A 775 -40.10 9.44 19.18
CA GLY A 775 -39.22 10.13 18.25
C GLY A 775 -37.85 9.45 18.10
N CYS A 776 -37.08 9.85 17.10
CA CYS A 776 -35.76 9.29 16.80
C CYS A 776 -34.64 10.22 17.30
N TYR A 777 -33.73 9.70 18.12
CA TYR A 777 -32.53 10.45 18.56
C TYR A 777 -31.44 10.39 17.48
N PHE A 778 -30.81 11.52 17.15
CA PHE A 778 -29.70 11.56 16.22
C PHE A 778 -28.41 12.08 16.87
N GLU A 779 -27.40 11.20 16.95
CA GLU A 779 -26.15 11.45 17.68
C GLU A 779 -25.30 12.59 17.06
N GLY A 780 -25.45 12.85 15.76
CA GLY A 780 -24.70 13.89 15.05
C GLY A 780 -25.06 15.32 15.48
N ASP A 781 -26.35 15.60 15.73
CA ASP A 781 -26.85 16.92 16.15
C ASP A 781 -27.30 16.99 17.61
N GLN A 782 -27.25 15.85 18.33
CA GLN A 782 -27.63 15.70 19.74
C GLN A 782 -29.07 16.14 20.03
N LYS A 783 -29.99 15.90 19.08
CA LYS A 783 -31.41 16.30 19.21
C LYS A 783 -32.37 15.15 18.92
N MET A 784 -33.54 15.21 19.58
CA MET A 784 -34.68 14.32 19.35
C MET A 784 -35.54 14.87 18.20
N HIS A 785 -35.82 14.02 17.21
CA HIS A 785 -36.64 14.35 16.04
C HIS A 785 -37.99 13.62 16.10
N ALA A 786 -39.06 14.32 15.77
CA ALA A 786 -40.40 13.75 15.87
C ALA A 786 -40.67 12.68 14.77
N PRO A 787 -41.56 11.71 15.02
CA PRO A 787 -42.01 10.74 14.03
C PRO A 787 -42.35 11.37 12.66
N GLY A 788 -41.71 10.92 11.59
CA GLY A 788 -41.96 11.37 10.22
C GLY A 788 -41.23 12.65 9.81
N THR A 789 -40.46 13.30 10.69
CA THR A 789 -39.71 14.50 10.32
C THR A 789 -38.50 14.18 9.46
N THR A 790 -38.22 15.05 8.49
CA THR A 790 -37.02 15.01 7.65
C THR A 790 -36.11 16.20 7.91
N TRP A 791 -34.80 15.99 7.98
CA TRP A 791 -33.82 17.05 8.22
C TRP A 791 -32.46 16.76 7.58
N HIS A 792 -31.63 17.79 7.46
CA HIS A 792 -30.23 17.66 7.05
C HIS A 792 -29.34 17.47 8.30
N PRO A 793 -28.51 16.43 8.38
CA PRO A 793 -27.72 16.15 9.59
C PRO A 793 -26.57 17.15 9.74
N PHE A 794 -26.33 17.60 10.96
CA PHE A 794 -25.15 18.39 11.34
C PHE A 794 -24.06 17.46 11.85
N VAL A 795 -22.83 17.58 11.34
CA VAL A 795 -21.71 16.70 11.75
C VAL A 795 -20.46 17.55 11.98
N PRO A 796 -20.02 17.76 13.24
CA PRO A 796 -18.75 18.46 13.53
C PRO A 796 -17.53 17.69 13.00
N PRO A 797 -16.48 18.35 12.47
CA PRO A 797 -16.29 19.80 12.28
C PRO A 797 -16.90 20.39 10.99
N PHE A 798 -17.72 19.63 10.25
CA PHE A 798 -18.12 19.91 8.86
C PHE A 798 -19.44 20.70 8.67
N GLY A 799 -20.23 20.93 9.73
CA GLY A 799 -21.48 21.69 9.64
C GLY A 799 -22.67 20.87 9.14
N TYR A 800 -23.72 21.54 8.63
CA TYR A 800 -24.90 20.87 8.04
C TYR A 800 -24.58 20.24 6.67
N ILE A 801 -24.84 18.93 6.54
CA ILE A 801 -24.61 18.20 5.29
C ILE A 801 -25.86 18.30 4.40
N LYS A 802 -25.90 19.31 3.52
CA LYS A 802 -27.01 19.51 2.57
C LYS A 802 -27.19 18.38 1.54
N CYS A 803 -26.23 17.46 1.45
CA CYS A 803 -26.24 16.33 0.53
C CYS A 803 -26.88 15.05 1.08
N ALA A 804 -27.35 15.04 2.32
CA ALA A 804 -28.05 13.91 2.93
C ALA A 804 -29.32 14.41 3.59
N VAL A 805 -30.44 13.69 3.44
CA VAL A 805 -31.69 13.95 4.14
C VAL A 805 -31.99 12.75 5.02
N CYS A 806 -32.05 12.98 6.32
CA CYS A 806 -32.42 11.99 7.32
C CYS A 806 -33.90 12.08 7.61
N THR A 807 -34.55 10.93 7.80
CA THR A 807 -35.99 10.81 8.09
C THR A 807 -36.16 9.98 9.35
N CYS A 808 -36.94 10.46 10.32
CA CYS A 808 -37.32 9.67 11.47
C CYS A 808 -38.50 8.76 11.11
N LYS A 809 -38.30 7.44 11.10
CA LYS A 809 -39.41 6.49 10.88
C LYS A 809 -40.11 6.21 12.20
N GLY A 810 -41.22 6.91 12.41
CA GLY A 810 -42.00 6.92 13.66
C GLY A 810 -42.52 5.59 14.20
N SER A 811 -42.42 4.49 13.47
CA SER A 811 -42.83 3.15 13.93
C SER A 811 -41.67 2.28 14.41
N THR A 812 -40.42 2.70 14.21
CA THR A 812 -39.22 1.91 14.54
C THR A 812 -38.17 2.67 15.35
N GLY A 813 -38.33 3.98 15.57
CA GLY A 813 -37.35 4.82 16.28
C GLY A 813 -36.02 5.02 15.52
N GLU A 814 -35.89 4.48 14.31
CA GLU A 814 -34.66 4.52 13.52
C GLU A 814 -34.58 5.75 12.61
N VAL A 815 -33.39 6.36 12.56
CA VAL A 815 -33.06 7.46 11.64
C VAL A 815 -32.54 6.88 10.32
N HIS A 816 -33.27 7.12 9.23
CA HIS A 816 -32.87 6.67 7.90
C HIS A 816 -32.39 7.85 7.05
N CYS A 817 -31.11 7.86 6.66
CA CYS A 817 -30.52 8.95 5.89
C CYS A 817 -30.24 8.53 4.45
N GLU A 818 -30.79 9.27 3.50
CA GLU A 818 -30.58 9.05 2.07
C GLU A 818 -29.79 10.21 1.46
N LYS A 819 -28.95 9.89 0.47
CA LYS A 819 -28.22 10.90 -0.27
C LYS A 819 -29.18 11.64 -1.19
N VAL A 820 -29.09 12.97 -1.22
CA VAL A 820 -29.87 13.79 -2.14
C VAL A 820 -29.51 13.44 -3.58
N THR A 821 -30.51 12.97 -4.33
CA THR A 821 -30.38 12.66 -5.76
C THR A 821 -30.62 13.94 -6.56
N CYS A 822 -29.59 14.39 -7.28
CA CYS A 822 -29.67 15.63 -8.07
C CYS A 822 -30.36 15.39 -9.42
N PRO A 823 -31.14 16.37 -9.93
CA PRO A 823 -31.72 16.29 -11.27
C PRO A 823 -30.63 16.19 -12.34
N ALA A 824 -30.89 15.45 -13.42
CA ALA A 824 -29.99 15.42 -14.56
C ALA A 824 -29.96 16.79 -15.24
N LEU A 825 -28.77 17.37 -15.37
CA LEU A 825 -28.55 18.69 -15.97
C LEU A 825 -28.05 18.52 -17.40
N THR A 826 -28.58 19.32 -18.31
CA THR A 826 -28.29 19.25 -19.75
C THR A 826 -27.27 20.29 -20.23
N CYS A 827 -26.84 21.21 -19.36
CA CYS A 827 -25.84 22.21 -19.70
C CYS A 827 -24.41 21.68 -19.60
N SER A 828 -23.51 22.32 -20.35
CA SER A 828 -22.10 21.92 -20.47
C SER A 828 -21.26 22.27 -19.24
N HIS A 829 -21.66 23.31 -18.49
CA HIS A 829 -20.94 23.80 -17.32
C HIS A 829 -21.87 24.06 -16.12
N PRO A 830 -22.37 23.00 -15.46
CA PRO A 830 -23.20 23.16 -14.28
C PRO A 830 -22.35 23.66 -13.10
N VAL A 831 -22.81 24.75 -12.46
CA VAL A 831 -22.12 25.42 -11.34
C VAL A 831 -22.95 25.31 -10.07
N ARG A 832 -22.31 25.25 -8.91
CA ARG A 832 -23.03 25.37 -7.63
C ARG A 832 -23.24 26.84 -7.34
N ARG A 833 -24.49 27.24 -7.13
CA ARG A 833 -24.83 28.65 -6.84
C ARG A 833 -24.15 29.12 -5.57
N ASN A 834 -24.12 28.28 -4.52
CA ASN A 834 -23.27 28.47 -3.33
C ASN A 834 -22.34 27.27 -3.07
N PRO A 835 -21.15 27.47 -2.45
CA PRO A 835 -20.18 26.39 -2.18
C PRO A 835 -20.74 25.22 -1.37
N SER A 836 -21.76 25.49 -0.55
CA SER A 836 -22.39 24.56 0.38
C SER A 836 -23.56 23.75 -0.22
N ASP A 837 -23.95 24.01 -1.48
CA ASP A 837 -25.14 23.37 -2.08
C ASP A 837 -24.82 21.99 -2.64
N CYS A 838 -25.74 21.04 -2.47
CA CYS A 838 -25.47 19.68 -2.91
C CYS A 838 -25.46 19.55 -4.43
N CYS A 839 -26.52 20.05 -5.06
CA CYS A 839 -26.75 19.96 -6.50
C CYS A 839 -26.19 21.16 -7.24
N LYS A 840 -25.78 20.93 -8.48
CA LYS A 840 -25.33 21.98 -9.39
C LYS A 840 -26.54 22.49 -10.17
N GLU A 841 -26.46 23.71 -10.64
CA GLU A 841 -27.49 24.33 -11.47
C GLU A 841 -26.86 24.83 -12.76
N CYS A 842 -27.65 24.87 -13.83
CA CYS A 842 -27.26 25.53 -15.06
C CYS A 842 -27.48 27.04 -14.90
N PRO A 843 -26.47 27.88 -15.18
CA PRO A 843 -26.63 29.32 -15.11
C PRO A 843 -27.74 29.79 -16.07
N GLU A 844 -28.51 30.82 -15.66
CA GLU A 844 -29.75 31.24 -16.34
C GLU A 844 -29.56 31.72 -17.79
N GLU A 845 -28.33 31.91 -18.26
CA GLU A 845 -28.04 32.34 -19.63
C GLU A 845 -28.17 31.23 -20.69
N GLU A 846 -28.42 29.97 -20.32
CA GLU A 846 -28.63 28.85 -21.28
C GLU A 846 -30.07 28.30 -21.30
N ARG A 847 -31.08 29.11 -20.94
CA ARG A 847 -32.49 28.70 -21.06
C ARG A 847 -33.21 29.45 -22.19
N THR A 848 -33.27 28.81 -23.36
CA THR A 848 -34.34 29.04 -24.35
C THR A 848 -35.05 27.73 -24.70
N PRO A 849 -36.35 27.78 -25.04
CA PRO A 849 -37.32 26.76 -24.67
C PRO A 849 -37.49 25.65 -25.71
N ALA A 850 -38.02 24.54 -25.20
CA ALA A 850 -38.40 23.33 -25.92
C ALA A 850 -39.48 23.57 -27.00
N GLY A 851 -39.37 22.78 -28.07
CA GLY A 851 -40.32 22.59 -29.17
C GLY A 851 -39.51 22.25 -30.42
N LEU A 852 -39.52 21.05 -30.98
CA LEU A 852 -40.63 20.13 -31.25
C LEU A 852 -40.08 18.70 -31.35
N GLU A 853 -40.84 17.73 -30.85
CA GLU A 853 -40.70 16.33 -31.22
C GLU A 853 -41.06 16.15 -32.70
N HIS A 854 -40.28 15.37 -33.47
CA HIS A 854 -40.73 14.06 -33.98
C HIS A 854 -39.74 13.42 -34.97
N SER A 855 -39.85 12.09 -35.00
CA SER A 855 -39.51 11.14 -36.07
C SER A 855 -38.05 10.81 -36.34
N ASP A 856 -37.70 9.57 -35.95
CA ASP A 856 -37.27 8.50 -36.85
C ASP A 856 -36.40 8.90 -38.04
N MET A 857 -35.18 8.33 -38.08
CA MET A 857 -34.88 7.26 -39.05
C MET A 857 -33.43 6.78 -38.88
N MET A 858 -33.30 5.46 -38.70
CA MET A 858 -32.10 4.73 -39.07
C MET A 858 -31.90 4.83 -40.59
N GLN A 859 -30.88 5.53 -41.07
CA GLN A 859 -30.23 5.18 -42.35
C GLN A 859 -28.83 5.81 -42.53
N ALA A 860 -28.08 5.13 -43.38
CA ALA A 860 -26.64 5.14 -43.55
C ALA A 860 -26.04 6.38 -44.22
N ASP A 861 -24.71 6.49 -44.06
CA ASP A 861 -23.74 7.23 -44.89
C ASP A 861 -23.95 8.73 -45.11
N GLY A 862 -23.48 9.52 -44.13
CA GLY A 862 -23.10 10.93 -44.31
C GLY A 862 -21.58 11.10 -44.38
N PRO A 863 -21.06 12.08 -45.16
CA PRO A 863 -19.62 12.24 -45.40
C PRO A 863 -18.88 12.57 -44.10
N ARG A 864 -17.90 11.73 -43.73
CA ARG A 864 -17.11 11.91 -42.50
C ARG A 864 -16.29 13.21 -42.57
N HIS A 865 -16.60 14.16 -41.67
CA HIS A 865 -15.81 15.36 -41.46
C HIS A 865 -14.49 15.03 -40.73
N CYS A 866 -13.41 15.72 -41.08
CA CYS A 866 -12.14 15.62 -40.34
C CYS A 866 -12.14 16.59 -39.16
N LYS A 867 -11.76 16.10 -37.99
CA LYS A 867 -11.58 16.94 -36.80
C LYS A 867 -10.11 17.23 -36.58
N PHE A 868 -9.72 18.50 -36.55
CA PHE A 868 -8.35 18.93 -36.24
C PHE A 868 -8.38 20.06 -35.19
N GLY A 869 -7.90 19.75 -33.99
CA GLY A 869 -8.06 20.62 -32.82
C GLY A 869 -9.53 20.75 -32.39
N LYS A 870 -10.02 21.99 -32.27
CA LYS A 870 -11.43 22.32 -31.97
C LYS A 870 -12.28 22.58 -33.23
N SER A 871 -11.69 22.54 -34.42
CA SER A 871 -12.35 22.85 -35.69
C SER A 871 -12.67 21.59 -36.50
N TYR A 872 -13.74 21.65 -37.28
CA TYR A 872 -14.23 20.57 -38.13
C TYR A 872 -14.13 20.99 -39.59
N TYR A 873 -13.54 20.13 -40.42
CA TYR A 873 -13.28 20.37 -41.84
C TYR A 873 -14.01 19.35 -42.69
N GLN A 874 -14.57 19.77 -43.83
CA GLN A 874 -15.26 18.89 -44.76
C GLN A 874 -14.26 18.06 -45.57
N ASN A 875 -14.74 16.96 -46.15
CA ASN A 875 -13.91 16.10 -46.98
C ASN A 875 -13.34 16.89 -48.18
N SER A 876 -12.03 16.77 -48.41
CA SER A 876 -11.23 17.53 -49.38
C SER A 876 -10.91 19.00 -49.05
N ASP A 877 -11.24 19.48 -47.85
CA ASP A 877 -10.76 20.79 -47.39
C ASP A 877 -9.26 20.76 -47.13
N ASN A 878 -8.55 21.81 -47.58
CA ASN A 878 -7.12 22.03 -47.31
C ASN A 878 -6.94 23.23 -46.37
N TRP A 879 -6.13 23.12 -45.32
CA TRP A 879 -5.85 24.21 -44.39
C TRP A 879 -4.44 24.14 -43.79
N HIS A 880 -3.97 25.27 -43.27
CA HIS A 880 -2.77 25.33 -42.45
C HIS A 880 -3.14 25.21 -40.97
N PRO A 881 -2.49 24.34 -40.19
CA PRO A 881 -2.87 24.12 -38.80
C PRO A 881 -2.47 25.33 -37.94
N TRP A 882 -3.42 25.85 -37.16
CA TRP A 882 -3.21 26.94 -36.21
C TRP A 882 -2.96 26.38 -34.80
N VAL A 883 -1.83 26.75 -34.18
CA VAL A 883 -1.44 26.28 -32.85
C VAL A 883 -1.41 27.46 -31.87
N PRO A 884 -2.08 27.40 -30.70
CA PRO A 884 -2.27 28.54 -29.80
C PRO A 884 -1.02 29.28 -29.29
N VAL A 885 0.18 28.71 -29.45
CA VAL A 885 1.46 29.30 -28.99
C VAL A 885 2.35 29.77 -30.15
N VAL A 886 2.06 29.37 -31.40
CA VAL A 886 2.92 29.62 -32.59
C VAL A 886 2.15 30.28 -33.75
N GLY A 887 0.82 30.29 -33.73
CA GLY A 887 -0.01 30.84 -34.81
C GLY A 887 -0.25 29.84 -35.96
N GLU A 888 -0.58 30.35 -37.15
CA GLU A 888 -0.86 29.56 -38.35
C GLU A 888 0.44 29.00 -38.97
N MET A 889 0.58 27.67 -39.02
CA MET A 889 1.81 27.03 -39.50
C MET A 889 1.81 26.88 -41.03
N LYS A 890 2.13 27.96 -41.75
CA LYS A 890 2.09 28.02 -43.23
C LYS A 890 3.02 27.04 -43.96
N CYS A 891 3.95 26.40 -43.26
CA CYS A 891 4.83 25.36 -43.81
C CYS A 891 4.21 23.96 -43.90
N ILE A 892 3.05 23.75 -43.29
CA ILE A 892 2.39 22.46 -43.23
C ILE A 892 1.03 22.64 -43.89
N ASN A 893 0.78 21.90 -44.95
CA ASN A 893 -0.55 21.87 -45.56
C ASN A 893 -1.24 20.58 -45.12
N CYS A 894 -2.38 20.73 -44.47
CA CYS A 894 -3.23 19.63 -44.05
C CYS A 894 -4.47 19.56 -44.94
N TRP A 895 -4.98 18.36 -45.18
CA TRP A 895 -6.24 18.18 -45.85
C TRP A 895 -7.05 17.04 -45.29
N CYS A 896 -8.36 17.14 -45.49
CA CYS A 896 -9.29 16.11 -45.08
C CYS A 896 -9.48 15.08 -46.19
N ASP A 897 -9.22 13.81 -45.89
CA ASP A 897 -9.43 12.69 -46.81
C ASP A 897 -10.33 11.64 -46.12
N HIS A 898 -11.61 11.66 -46.47
CA HIS A 898 -12.69 10.80 -45.99
C HIS A 898 -12.72 10.63 -44.46
N GLY A 899 -12.63 11.75 -43.73
CA GLY A 899 -12.68 11.80 -42.27
C GLY A 899 -11.33 11.63 -41.57
N VAL A 900 -10.25 11.43 -42.33
CA VAL A 900 -8.87 11.35 -41.81
C VAL A 900 -8.08 12.58 -42.24
N THR A 901 -7.47 13.27 -41.28
CA THR A 901 -6.62 14.44 -41.56
C THR A 901 -5.23 13.99 -42.00
N LYS A 902 -4.79 14.38 -43.19
CA LYS A 902 -3.42 14.14 -43.68
C LYS A 902 -2.68 15.47 -43.76
N CYS A 903 -1.47 15.54 -43.22
CA CYS A 903 -0.65 16.75 -43.23
C CYS A 903 0.71 16.47 -43.84
N GLN A 904 1.16 17.35 -44.72
CA GLN A 904 2.49 17.27 -45.33
C GLN A 904 3.24 18.58 -45.12
N ARG A 905 4.49 18.47 -44.69
CA ARG A 905 5.40 19.60 -44.56
C ARG A 905 6.05 19.87 -45.91
N LYS A 906 6.01 21.13 -46.35
CA LYS A 906 6.71 21.56 -47.57
C LYS A 906 8.22 21.45 -47.31
N GLN A 907 8.93 20.63 -48.10
CA GLN A 907 10.39 20.57 -48.09
C GLN A 907 10.95 21.76 -48.86
N CYS A 908 11.87 22.49 -48.24
CA CYS A 908 12.53 23.63 -48.86
C CYS A 908 13.87 23.20 -49.48
N PRO A 909 14.23 23.71 -50.66
CA PRO A 909 15.55 23.46 -51.25
C PRO A 909 16.65 24.05 -50.37
N VAL A 910 17.80 23.37 -50.30
CA VAL A 910 18.96 23.81 -49.53
C VAL A 910 19.63 24.95 -50.31
N LEU A 911 19.66 26.15 -49.72
CA LEU A 911 20.31 27.33 -50.31
C LEU A 911 21.75 27.44 -49.79
N THR A 912 22.69 27.76 -50.67
CA THR A 912 24.14 27.85 -50.39
C THR A 912 24.67 29.30 -50.36
N CYS A 913 23.79 30.28 -50.13
CA CYS A 913 24.15 31.70 -50.05
C CYS A 913 24.48 32.13 -48.61
N SER A 914 25.27 33.20 -48.48
CA SER A 914 25.81 33.69 -47.21
C SER A 914 24.81 34.46 -46.34
N ASP A 915 23.80 35.12 -46.93
CA ASP A 915 22.75 35.83 -46.19
C ASP A 915 21.35 35.32 -46.56
N ILE A 916 20.77 34.57 -45.62
CA ILE A 916 19.47 33.91 -45.74
C ILE A 916 18.44 34.72 -44.96
N THR A 917 17.40 35.22 -45.62
CA THR A 917 16.26 35.86 -44.94
C THR A 917 14.95 35.14 -45.21
N ARG A 918 14.02 35.26 -44.26
CA ARG A 918 12.70 34.64 -44.34
C ARG A 918 11.68 35.78 -44.33
N ARG A 919 10.97 35.99 -45.46
CA ARG A 919 9.88 36.98 -45.49
C ARG A 919 8.76 36.52 -44.57
N ASP A 920 8.20 37.48 -43.83
CA ASP A 920 7.14 37.20 -42.86
C ASP A 920 5.91 36.59 -43.57
N GLY A 921 5.59 35.34 -43.24
CA GLY A 921 4.49 34.58 -43.86
C GLY A 921 4.86 33.58 -44.98
N SER A 922 6.13 33.43 -45.38
CA SER A 922 6.56 32.38 -46.33
C SER A 922 7.25 31.19 -45.63
N CYS A 923 7.04 29.97 -46.16
CA CYS A 923 7.57 28.76 -45.52
C CYS A 923 9.08 28.59 -45.71
N CYS A 924 9.60 28.85 -46.91
CA CYS A 924 11.00 28.60 -47.26
C CYS A 924 11.82 29.88 -47.20
N PRO A 925 13.06 29.81 -46.68
CA PRO A 925 13.97 30.95 -46.71
C PRO A 925 14.44 31.27 -48.13
N GLU A 926 14.78 32.52 -48.40
CA GLU A 926 15.30 33.03 -49.68
C GLU A 926 16.65 33.72 -49.45
N CYS A 927 17.52 33.72 -50.47
CA CYS A 927 18.77 34.49 -50.43
C CYS A 927 18.46 35.98 -50.62
N VAL A 928 19.12 36.84 -49.85
CA VAL A 928 19.02 38.29 -50.05
C VAL A 928 19.87 38.67 -51.26
N ASP A 929 19.27 38.73 -52.44
CA ASP A 929 19.94 39.32 -53.60
C ASP A 929 19.98 40.86 -53.45
N SER A 930 21.19 41.40 -53.45
CA SER A 930 21.45 42.83 -53.44
C SER A 930 21.04 43.47 -54.77
N LYS A 931 19.88 44.14 -54.74
CA LYS A 931 19.37 45.20 -55.63
C LYS A 931 19.11 44.89 -57.12
N GLU A 932 17.92 45.35 -57.55
CA GLU A 932 17.57 45.99 -58.84
C GLU A 932 17.93 45.15 -60.09
N GLU A 933 17.03 44.62 -60.92
CA GLU A 933 15.78 45.09 -61.52
C GLU A 933 15.08 43.83 -62.08
N ASP A 934 13.75 43.75 -62.03
CA ASP A 934 13.02 43.09 -63.12
C ASP A 934 11.62 43.70 -63.18
N ASP A 935 11.59 44.78 -63.94
CA ASP A 935 10.41 45.38 -64.52
C ASP A 935 9.71 44.35 -65.42
N LEU A 936 8.37 44.38 -65.41
CA LEU A 936 7.53 44.05 -66.57
C LEU A 936 7.66 42.61 -67.09
N SER A 937 6.67 41.73 -66.97
CA SER A 937 5.41 41.84 -67.72
C SER A 937 4.92 40.41 -68.03
N ILE A 938 3.65 40.09 -67.72
CA ILE A 938 2.55 39.97 -68.69
C ILE A 938 2.24 38.52 -69.12
N LYS A 939 1.07 38.08 -68.63
CA LYS A 939 0.00 37.31 -69.30
C LYS A 939 0.21 35.83 -69.63
N ALA A 940 -0.57 35.01 -68.94
CA ALA A 940 -1.26 33.87 -69.54
C ALA A 940 -2.28 34.36 -70.60
N PRO A 941 -2.54 33.53 -71.63
CA PRO A 941 -3.90 32.99 -71.78
C PRO A 941 -3.85 31.49 -72.13
N ASP A 942 -4.59 30.62 -71.47
CA ASP A 942 -6.03 30.32 -71.62
C ASP A 942 -6.27 29.07 -72.49
N LYS A 943 -7.36 28.37 -72.14
CA LYS A 943 -8.08 27.30 -72.86
C LYS A 943 -7.66 25.84 -72.68
N ARG A 944 -8.40 25.19 -71.76
CA ARG A 944 -9.50 24.20 -71.98
C ARG A 944 -9.30 23.03 -72.99
N PRO A 945 -10.07 21.94 -72.81
CA PRO A 945 -9.55 20.59 -72.59
C PRO A 945 -9.83 19.65 -73.77
N THR A 946 -9.29 18.43 -73.76
CA THR A 946 -10.05 17.17 -73.99
C THR A 946 -9.17 15.91 -74.06
N ARG A 947 -9.75 14.83 -73.53
CA ARG A 947 -9.76 13.42 -74.00
C ARG A 947 -8.51 12.53 -73.87
N ARG A 948 -8.74 11.48 -73.07
CA ARG A 948 -8.56 10.04 -73.35
C ARG A 948 -7.26 9.62 -74.06
N HIS A 949 -6.48 8.80 -73.38
CA HIS A 949 -6.53 7.34 -73.59
C HIS A 949 -6.33 6.59 -72.27
#